data_AF-A0A1K1S525-F1
#
_entry.id   AF-A0A1K1S525-F1
#
_cell.length_a   1.000
_cell.length_b   1.000
_cell.length_c   1.000
_cell.angle_alpha   90.00
_cell.angle_beta   90.00
_cell.angle_gamma   90.00
#
_symmetry.space_group_name_H-M   'P 1'
#
loop_
_entity.id
_entity.type
_entity.pdbx_description
1 polymer ?
#
loop_
_entity_poly.entity_id
_entity_poly.type
_entity_poly.pdbx_seq_one_letter_code
_entity_poly.pdbx_strand_id
1 'polypeptide(L)'
;MGSRRFAVPRRSRRALAAAVVVPLAGALAAAVAAAAPAAAVPAGFTDTVAIGGLTSPTAAAFAPDGRVFVAEKSGLVKVFDSLADPVPSVFADLRAPTQDFWDRGLLGLAVDPAFPARPYVYVSYTLDALPGGTSPQWGDTCPSPPGATDRGCVVTGRISQLTMGAAGTAVSEKPLVTGWCQQFPSHSVGALAFGPDGALYAGGGDGASFNFADYGQVGNPCADPPAPAGTNLAPPSAEGGALRSQSPRRPAGQPVLLNGTLLRLDPDTGEGLPGNPFAGSADANARRVIAYGARNQFRFGFRPGTGELWAGDVGWNTWEEINRVADAGDAVAENFGWPCFEGNARQAGYDGANLDRCESLYAAGGQTAPFYAYNHAAKVVAGDPCPTGGSSISGIAFESGSNYPAEYAGALFFADSSRGCIWAMQQIGGQPSPSRLVPFVTGANVPVQLLTGPGGDLFYVALGSGELRRVSHQGGTNRPPVASATAMPSSGPAPLTVRFDGTGSTDPDAGDVLSYAWDLDADGAYDDSADPRPTWTYTAAAVVDAGLRVTDSHGATATTTVRVTAGTPAGLDPVPVIDSPAASLTWSVGQTVAFSGRAVDAQDGELPPSALSWRLAIRHCAANGTCHTHNVQDFPGVAAGTFTAPDHEYPSYLQLTLTATDSTGRTGSKTIDLQPKTVTLSFTSSPDQALLTVGGTQQRTPFSRTVIAGSVNSISADSPQNLPPLNLKYAFSSWAHGGPRTQNIVAPAASATYQAKYRLCWLLQPC
;
A
#
# COMPACT_ATOMS: atom_id res chain seq x y z
N MET A 1 20.67 -87.99 32.01
CA MET A 1 19.82 -87.25 32.97
C MET A 1 19.55 -85.88 32.38
N GLY A 2 18.27 -85.51 32.29
CA GLY A 2 17.81 -84.47 31.37
C GLY A 2 17.84 -83.03 31.85
N SER A 3 17.44 -82.17 30.90
CA SER A 3 16.91 -80.80 31.05
C SER A 3 18.00 -79.76 31.38
N ARG A 4 18.11 -78.56 30.81
CA ARG A 4 17.25 -77.59 30.11
C ARG A 4 18.27 -76.56 29.52
N ARG A 5 18.06 -75.72 28.51
CA ARG A 5 16.92 -74.95 27.99
C ARG A 5 17.31 -74.41 26.60
N PHE A 6 16.30 -74.19 25.76
CA PHE A 6 16.38 -73.86 24.34
C PHE A 6 17.12 -72.54 24.03
N ALA A 7 18.04 -72.64 23.06
CA ALA A 7 18.49 -71.55 22.20
C ALA A 7 17.74 -71.62 20.87
N VAL A 8 17.59 -70.50 20.14
CA VAL A 8 17.92 -70.40 18.70
C VAL A 8 17.99 -68.91 18.30
N PRO A 9 19.08 -68.49 17.62
CA PRO A 9 19.16 -67.26 16.85
C PRO A 9 18.99 -67.48 15.33
N ARG A 10 18.64 -66.37 14.66
CA ARG A 10 18.84 -65.96 13.24
C ARG A 10 19.29 -67.00 12.19
N ARG A 11 18.56 -67.00 11.05
CA ARG A 11 19.13 -66.72 9.71
C ARG A 11 18.06 -66.39 8.65
N SER A 12 18.29 -65.26 7.98
CA SER A 12 17.97 -64.87 6.58
C SER A 12 16.98 -65.69 5.74
N ARG A 13 16.02 -65.01 5.08
CA ARG A 13 15.59 -65.31 3.70
C ARG A 13 14.82 -64.13 3.05
N ARG A 14 15.03 -63.98 1.74
CA ARG A 14 14.42 -63.03 0.79
C ARG A 14 12.89 -63.16 0.77
N ALA A 15 12.16 -62.07 0.53
CA ALA A 15 10.76 -62.11 0.09
C ALA A 15 10.46 -60.98 -0.92
N LEU A 16 9.68 -61.37 -1.94
CA LEU A 16 9.18 -60.59 -3.06
C LEU A 16 8.32 -59.40 -2.60
N ALA A 17 8.48 -58.26 -3.27
CA ALA A 17 7.55 -57.13 -3.16
C ALA A 17 6.40 -57.33 -4.16
N ALA A 18 5.19 -57.52 -3.63
CA ALA A 18 3.94 -57.45 -4.39
C ALA A 18 3.48 -55.99 -4.44
N ALA A 19 3.25 -55.46 -5.65
CA ALA A 19 2.69 -54.14 -5.87
C ALA A 19 1.19 -54.17 -5.56
N VAL A 20 0.77 -53.42 -4.53
CA VAL A 20 -0.63 -53.10 -4.27
C VAL A 20 -0.90 -51.72 -4.86
N VAL A 21 -1.71 -51.69 -5.92
CA VAL A 21 -2.28 -50.46 -6.48
C VAL A 21 -3.46 -50.07 -5.60
N VAL A 22 -3.33 -48.97 -4.85
CA VAL A 22 -4.45 -48.31 -4.17
C VAL A 22 -4.91 -47.16 -5.08
N PRO A 23 -6.20 -47.05 -5.45
CA PRO A 23 -6.68 -45.89 -6.18
C PRO A 23 -6.80 -44.72 -5.21
N LEU A 24 -5.98 -43.67 -5.39
CA LEU A 24 -6.23 -42.38 -4.78
C LEU A 24 -7.46 -41.77 -5.46
N ALA A 25 -8.62 -41.86 -4.81
CA ALA A 25 -9.74 -40.98 -5.11
C ALA A 25 -9.34 -39.56 -4.65
N GLY A 26 -8.87 -38.75 -5.60
CA GLY A 26 -8.60 -37.33 -5.38
C GLY A 26 -9.92 -36.59 -5.19
N ALA A 27 -10.27 -36.30 -3.94
CA ALA A 27 -11.26 -35.29 -3.64
C ALA A 27 -10.63 -33.91 -3.93
N LEU A 28 -11.02 -33.29 -5.05
CA LEU A 28 -10.83 -31.86 -5.26
C LEU A 28 -11.68 -31.14 -4.20
N ALA A 29 -11.06 -30.77 -3.08
CA ALA A 29 -11.60 -29.71 -2.24
C ALA A 29 -11.37 -28.40 -2.99
N ALA A 30 -12.41 -27.88 -3.63
CA ALA A 30 -12.42 -26.49 -4.06
C ALA A 30 -12.19 -25.64 -2.81
N ALA A 31 -11.03 -24.97 -2.74
CA ALA A 31 -10.80 -23.94 -1.75
C ALA A 31 -11.78 -22.81 -2.05
N VAL A 32 -12.91 -22.80 -1.34
CA VAL A 32 -13.78 -21.63 -1.28
C VAL A 32 -12.94 -20.54 -0.64
N ALA A 33 -12.63 -19.48 -1.39
CA ALA A 33 -12.01 -18.30 -0.82
C ALA A 33 -12.93 -17.80 0.30
N ALA A 34 -12.45 -17.87 1.54
CA ALA A 34 -13.17 -17.27 2.65
C ALA A 34 -13.36 -15.78 2.35
N ALA A 35 -14.60 -15.29 2.45
CA ALA A 35 -14.86 -13.86 2.42
C ALA A 35 -13.94 -13.19 3.45
N ALA A 36 -13.35 -12.04 3.08
CA ALA A 36 -12.54 -11.27 4.02
C ALA A 36 -13.37 -11.03 5.30
N PRO A 37 -12.81 -11.26 6.51
CA PRO A 37 -13.53 -10.96 7.73
C PRO A 37 -13.90 -9.47 7.73
N ALA A 38 -15.13 -9.15 8.12
CA ALA A 38 -15.54 -7.77 8.35
C ALA A 38 -14.58 -7.11 9.35
N ALA A 39 -14.31 -5.82 9.17
CA ALA A 39 -13.45 -5.08 10.08
C ALA A 39 -13.99 -5.18 11.52
N ALA A 40 -13.14 -5.64 12.44
CA ALA A 40 -13.48 -5.77 13.86
C ALA A 40 -12.88 -4.60 14.64
N VAL A 41 -13.67 -4.07 15.57
CA VAL A 41 -13.32 -2.94 16.46
C VAL A 41 -13.53 -3.32 17.93
N PRO A 42 -12.90 -2.61 18.91
CA PRO A 42 -13.12 -2.84 20.33
C PRO A 42 -14.60 -2.73 20.73
N ALA A 43 -14.95 -3.35 21.86
CA ALA A 43 -16.29 -3.23 22.42
C ALA A 43 -16.68 -1.76 22.65
N GLY A 44 -17.91 -1.40 22.30
CA GLY A 44 -18.42 -0.01 22.37
C GLY A 44 -18.14 0.84 21.13
N PHE A 45 -17.29 0.36 20.22
CA PHE A 45 -17.05 1.00 18.92
C PHE A 45 -17.86 0.36 17.80
N THR A 46 -18.11 1.14 16.76
CA THR A 46 -18.66 0.68 15.48
C THR A 46 -17.82 1.21 14.34
N ASP A 47 -17.61 0.40 13.31
CA ASP A 47 -17.00 0.80 12.04
C ASP A 47 -18.07 0.82 10.94
N THR A 48 -18.30 1.98 10.34
CA THR A 48 -19.39 2.24 9.39
C THR A 48 -18.86 2.88 8.12
N VAL A 49 -19.50 2.59 6.99
CA VAL A 49 -19.21 3.30 5.73
C VAL A 49 -19.77 4.71 5.86
N ALA A 50 -18.89 5.71 5.79
CA ALA A 50 -19.28 7.11 5.79
C ALA A 50 -19.54 7.60 4.36
N ILE A 51 -18.69 7.21 3.41
CA ILE A 51 -18.86 7.46 1.98
C ILE A 51 -18.42 6.19 1.23
N GLY A 52 -19.26 5.69 0.33
CA GLY A 52 -18.96 4.55 -0.54
C GLY A 52 -18.92 4.92 -2.03
N GLY A 53 -18.70 3.95 -2.90
CA GLY A 53 -18.76 4.14 -4.35
C GLY A 53 -17.58 4.93 -4.94
N LEU A 54 -16.43 4.93 -4.24
CA LEU A 54 -15.20 5.58 -4.69
C LEU A 54 -14.33 4.61 -5.50
N THR A 55 -13.55 5.14 -6.43
CA THR A 55 -12.62 4.36 -7.25
C THR A 55 -11.19 4.63 -6.80
N SER A 56 -10.55 3.63 -6.17
CA SER A 56 -9.17 3.74 -5.66
C SER A 56 -8.92 5.04 -4.86
N PRO A 57 -9.74 5.34 -3.82
CA PRO A 57 -9.56 6.56 -3.04
C PRO A 57 -8.23 6.52 -2.29
N THR A 58 -7.49 7.62 -2.32
CA THR A 58 -6.16 7.72 -1.70
C THR A 58 -6.18 8.63 -0.49
N ALA A 59 -6.91 9.74 -0.57
CA ALA A 59 -6.99 10.73 0.51
C ALA A 59 -8.38 11.35 0.62
N ALA A 60 -8.75 11.79 1.81
CA ALA A 60 -9.91 12.60 2.12
C ALA A 60 -9.49 13.79 2.98
N ALA A 61 -10.28 14.86 2.93
CA ALA A 61 -10.11 16.04 3.77
C ALA A 61 -11.47 16.68 4.09
N PHE A 62 -11.65 17.07 5.35
CA PHE A 62 -12.84 17.77 5.82
C PHE A 62 -12.64 19.28 5.73
N ALA A 63 -13.59 19.98 5.14
CA ALA A 63 -13.61 21.43 5.10
C ALA A 63 -14.28 22.01 6.36
N PRO A 64 -13.87 23.22 6.82
CA PRO A 64 -14.50 23.88 7.97
C PRO A 64 -16.01 24.16 7.81
N ASP A 65 -16.53 24.23 6.57
CA ASP A 65 -17.95 24.42 6.29
C ASP A 65 -18.77 23.12 6.23
N GLY A 66 -18.15 21.97 6.51
CA GLY A 66 -18.81 20.67 6.58
C GLY A 66 -18.70 19.81 5.31
N ARG A 67 -18.15 20.36 4.22
CA ARG A 67 -17.91 19.59 3.00
C ARG A 67 -16.80 18.56 3.16
N VAL A 68 -16.87 17.51 2.35
CA VAL A 68 -15.84 16.45 2.30
C VAL A 68 -15.25 16.40 0.90
N PHE A 69 -13.93 16.49 0.81
CA PHE A 69 -13.20 16.28 -0.43
C PHE A 69 -12.56 14.89 -0.40
N VAL A 70 -12.66 14.16 -1.51
CA VAL A 70 -12.05 12.83 -1.66
C VAL A 70 -11.25 12.79 -2.95
N ALA A 71 -9.97 12.45 -2.81
CA ALA A 71 -9.02 12.21 -3.88
C ALA A 71 -9.10 10.75 -4.34
N GLU A 72 -9.24 10.56 -5.64
CA GLU A 72 -9.03 9.27 -6.30
C GLU A 72 -7.64 9.25 -6.95
N LYS A 73 -6.99 8.09 -6.91
CA LYS A 73 -5.61 7.91 -7.39
C LYS A 73 -5.36 8.43 -8.81
N SER A 74 -6.36 8.34 -9.68
CA SER A 74 -6.32 8.78 -11.07
C SER A 74 -6.14 10.28 -11.26
N GLY A 75 -6.35 11.11 -10.23
CA GLY A 75 -6.33 12.57 -10.34
C GLY A 75 -7.70 13.22 -10.32
N LEU A 76 -8.77 12.47 -10.07
CA LEU A 76 -10.07 13.07 -9.74
C LEU A 76 -10.10 13.52 -8.29
N VAL A 77 -10.70 14.69 -8.05
CA VAL A 77 -11.11 15.13 -6.72
C VAL A 77 -12.62 15.28 -6.73
N LYS A 78 -13.30 14.52 -5.88
CA LYS A 78 -14.74 14.59 -5.63
C LYS A 78 -15.01 15.50 -4.43
N VAL A 79 -16.15 16.18 -4.46
CA VAL A 79 -16.66 16.97 -3.33
C VAL A 79 -18.08 16.50 -2.99
N PHE A 80 -18.32 16.36 -1.70
CA PHE A 80 -19.61 16.03 -1.10
C PHE A 80 -20.05 17.21 -0.25
N ASP A 81 -21.33 17.55 -0.30
CA ASP A 81 -21.88 18.68 0.45
C ASP A 81 -21.85 18.41 1.97
N SER A 82 -21.90 17.13 2.36
CA SER A 82 -21.70 16.68 3.74
C SER A 82 -21.39 15.19 3.79
N LEU A 83 -21.12 14.65 4.99
CA LEU A 83 -21.04 13.20 5.21
C LEU A 83 -22.35 12.44 4.94
N ALA A 84 -23.49 13.14 4.91
CA ALA A 84 -24.80 12.54 4.60
C ALA A 84 -25.15 12.60 3.11
N ASP A 85 -24.31 13.24 2.29
CA ASP A 85 -24.53 13.38 0.85
C ASP A 85 -24.16 12.07 0.13
N PRO A 86 -25.11 11.37 -0.49
CA PRO A 86 -24.83 10.11 -1.18
C PRO A 86 -24.23 10.31 -2.58
N VAL A 87 -24.23 11.54 -3.13
CA VAL A 87 -23.87 11.79 -4.54
C VAL A 87 -22.83 12.90 -4.65
N PRO A 88 -21.57 12.58 -4.99
CA PRO A 88 -20.54 13.59 -5.16
C PRO A 88 -20.70 14.40 -6.44
N SER A 89 -20.18 15.62 -6.42
CA SER A 89 -19.77 16.36 -7.62
C SER A 89 -18.27 16.18 -7.89
N VAL A 90 -17.85 16.32 -9.16
CA VAL A 90 -16.42 16.40 -9.50
C VAL A 90 -15.94 17.82 -9.22
N PHE A 91 -15.09 17.98 -8.22
CA PHE A 91 -14.44 19.26 -7.91
C PHE A 91 -13.33 19.58 -8.91
N ALA A 92 -12.44 18.63 -9.17
CA ALA A 92 -11.32 18.80 -10.10
C ALA A 92 -11.04 17.51 -10.88
N ASP A 93 -10.63 17.67 -12.14
CA ASP A 93 -10.17 16.59 -13.00
C ASP A 93 -8.74 16.84 -13.46
N LEU A 94 -7.79 16.21 -12.77
CA LEU A 94 -6.36 16.27 -13.04
C LEU A 94 -5.85 14.98 -13.66
N ARG A 95 -6.71 14.15 -14.26
CA ARG A 95 -6.30 12.88 -14.86
C ARG A 95 -5.25 13.05 -15.96
N ALA A 96 -5.46 14.02 -16.86
CA ALA A 96 -4.55 14.25 -17.99
C ALA A 96 -3.08 14.52 -17.58
N PRO A 97 -2.79 15.36 -16.56
CA PRO A 97 -1.41 15.55 -16.08
C PRO A 97 -0.96 14.55 -15.01
N THR A 98 -1.85 13.72 -14.46
CA THR A 98 -1.49 12.76 -13.40
C THR A 98 -0.99 11.47 -14.04
N GLN A 99 0.13 10.96 -13.56
CA GLN A 99 0.59 9.61 -13.88
C GLN A 99 0.20 8.70 -12.72
N ASP A 100 -0.79 7.83 -12.91
CA ASP A 100 -1.29 6.96 -11.85
C ASP A 100 -0.82 5.51 -11.95
N PHE A 101 0.25 5.24 -12.69
CA PHE A 101 0.77 3.89 -12.86
C PHE A 101 1.34 3.33 -11.54
N TRP A 102 0.84 2.16 -11.13
CA TRP A 102 1.26 1.43 -9.92
C TRP A 102 0.99 2.15 -8.59
N ASP A 103 2.00 2.64 -7.86
CA ASP A 103 1.79 3.35 -6.58
C ASP A 103 1.73 4.87 -6.77
N ARG A 104 1.92 5.36 -7.98
CA ARG A 104 1.84 6.79 -8.34
C ARG A 104 0.38 7.26 -8.44
N GLY A 105 0.19 8.56 -8.51
CA GLY A 105 -1.11 9.19 -8.72
C GLY A 105 -1.30 10.45 -7.89
N LEU A 106 -2.54 10.84 -7.65
CA LEU A 106 -2.90 11.86 -6.68
C LEU A 106 -2.97 11.22 -5.29
N LEU A 107 -2.05 11.59 -4.40
CA LEU A 107 -1.84 10.91 -3.12
C LEU A 107 -2.01 11.83 -1.91
N GLY A 108 -1.86 13.15 -2.08
CA GLY A 108 -2.04 14.13 -1.01
C GLY A 108 -3.19 15.09 -1.29
N LEU A 109 -3.97 15.42 -0.26
CA LEU A 109 -5.11 16.33 -0.31
C LEU A 109 -5.20 17.10 1.01
N ALA A 110 -5.32 18.42 0.95
CA ALA A 110 -5.57 19.28 2.10
C ALA A 110 -6.52 20.42 1.73
N VAL A 111 -7.33 20.89 2.67
CA VAL A 111 -8.23 22.04 2.48
C VAL A 111 -7.71 23.20 3.32
N ASP A 112 -7.80 24.43 2.80
CA ASP A 112 -7.37 25.62 3.53
C ASP A 112 -8.11 25.75 4.87
N PRO A 113 -7.43 26.03 6.00
CA PRO A 113 -8.09 26.15 7.30
C PRO A 113 -9.10 27.32 7.36
N ALA A 114 -8.97 28.31 6.48
CA ALA A 114 -9.90 29.44 6.38
C ALA A 114 -10.97 29.25 5.29
N PHE A 115 -11.16 28.04 4.77
CA PHE A 115 -12.19 27.74 3.78
C PHE A 115 -13.60 27.92 4.37
N PRO A 116 -14.57 28.51 3.64
CA PRO A 116 -14.53 28.89 2.23
C PRO A 116 -14.03 30.33 1.97
N ALA A 117 -13.66 31.11 3.00
CA ALA A 117 -13.15 32.48 2.81
C ALA A 117 -11.83 32.50 2.03
N ARG A 118 -11.00 31.47 2.21
CA ARG A 118 -9.93 31.09 1.28
C ARG A 118 -10.40 29.83 0.54
N PRO A 119 -10.95 29.95 -0.68
CA PRO A 119 -11.57 28.84 -1.40
C PRO A 119 -10.52 27.92 -2.05
N TYR A 120 -9.50 27.52 -1.29
CA TYR A 120 -8.34 26.78 -1.78
C TYR A 120 -8.34 25.32 -1.30
N VAL A 121 -8.06 24.41 -2.23
CA VAL A 121 -7.80 23.00 -1.98
C VAL A 121 -6.42 22.67 -2.55
N TYR A 122 -5.59 21.97 -1.80
CA TYR A 122 -4.21 21.66 -2.17
C TYR A 122 -4.09 20.18 -2.49
N VAL A 123 -3.39 19.85 -3.57
CA VAL A 123 -3.18 18.48 -4.04
C VAL A 123 -1.70 18.19 -4.22
N SER A 124 -1.29 16.96 -3.90
CA SER A 124 0.03 16.43 -4.18
C SER A 124 -0.11 15.19 -5.06
N TYR A 125 0.49 15.23 -6.24
CA TYR A 125 0.34 14.19 -7.25
C TYR A 125 1.61 13.96 -8.06
N THR A 126 1.70 12.78 -8.67
CA THR A 126 2.74 12.46 -9.64
C THR A 126 2.42 13.12 -10.98
N LEU A 127 3.18 14.15 -11.34
CA LEU A 127 3.06 14.82 -12.63
C LEU A 127 3.71 13.97 -13.71
N ASP A 128 2.95 13.66 -14.78
CA ASP A 128 3.45 12.94 -15.94
C ASP A 128 4.39 13.82 -16.79
N ALA A 129 5.57 14.12 -16.26
CA ALA A 129 6.60 14.90 -16.92
C ALA A 129 7.98 14.50 -16.39
N LEU A 130 8.98 14.52 -17.27
CA LEU A 130 10.38 14.49 -16.82
C LEU A 130 10.66 15.69 -15.90
N PRO A 131 11.66 15.61 -15.00
CA PRO A 131 12.11 16.79 -14.24
C PRO A 131 12.40 17.98 -15.18
N GLY A 132 11.66 19.07 -15.00
CA GLY A 132 11.74 20.27 -15.85
C GLY A 132 11.10 20.15 -17.24
N GLY A 133 10.45 19.03 -17.55
CA GLY A 133 9.76 18.77 -18.81
C GLY A 133 8.29 19.22 -18.83
N THR A 134 7.62 18.91 -19.94
CA THR A 134 6.17 19.15 -20.14
C THR A 134 5.37 17.88 -19.95
N SER A 135 4.09 18.03 -19.57
CA SER A 135 3.15 16.93 -19.37
C SER A 135 2.08 16.89 -20.47
N PRO A 136 1.57 15.71 -20.89
CA PRO A 136 1.99 14.36 -20.49
C PRO A 136 3.22 13.83 -21.23
N GLN A 137 4.02 12.97 -20.59
CA GLN A 137 5.20 12.30 -21.15
C GLN A 137 4.92 10.82 -21.48
N TRP A 138 4.18 10.12 -20.63
CA TRP A 138 3.94 8.67 -20.74
C TRP A 138 2.44 8.31 -20.83
N GLY A 139 1.56 9.19 -20.36
CA GLY A 139 0.19 8.86 -19.95
C GLY A 139 0.17 7.89 -18.77
N ASP A 140 -0.97 7.23 -18.53
CA ASP A 140 -1.13 6.20 -17.48
C ASP A 140 -0.54 4.84 -17.89
N THR A 141 0.59 4.86 -18.59
CA THR A 141 1.31 3.66 -19.01
C THR A 141 2.80 3.81 -18.75
N CYS A 142 3.51 2.68 -18.75
CA CYS A 142 4.96 2.69 -18.80
C CYS A 142 5.44 1.70 -19.87
N PRO A 143 5.74 2.16 -21.10
CA PRO A 143 6.13 1.28 -22.19
C PRO A 143 7.46 0.58 -21.89
N SER A 144 7.68 -0.58 -22.51
CA SER A 144 8.95 -1.30 -22.46
C SER A 144 9.60 -1.32 -23.85
N PRO A 145 10.76 -0.63 -24.06
CA PRO A 145 11.49 0.21 -23.09
C PRO A 145 10.80 1.57 -22.80
N PRO A 146 11.12 2.27 -21.70
CA PRO A 146 12.16 1.95 -20.70
C PRO A 146 11.80 0.85 -19.71
N GLY A 147 10.52 0.47 -19.59
CA GLY A 147 10.02 -0.56 -18.69
C GLY A 147 9.95 -0.08 -17.24
N ALA A 148 8.83 -0.31 -16.57
CA ALA A 148 8.55 0.24 -15.24
C ALA A 148 9.59 -0.16 -14.18
N THR A 149 10.08 -1.39 -14.25
CA THR A 149 11.05 -1.96 -13.28
C THR A 149 12.43 -2.20 -13.89
N ASP A 150 12.68 -1.74 -15.12
CA ASP A 150 14.00 -1.76 -15.77
C ASP A 150 14.63 -0.36 -15.68
N ARG A 151 14.53 0.46 -16.73
CA ARG A 151 15.06 1.84 -16.69
C ARG A 151 14.10 2.84 -16.07
N GLY A 152 12.84 2.46 -15.88
CA GLY A 152 11.82 3.26 -15.23
C GLY A 152 11.24 4.36 -16.13
N CYS A 153 9.93 4.61 -16.00
CA CYS A 153 9.28 5.77 -16.61
C CYS A 153 9.45 6.96 -15.70
N VAL A 154 10.46 7.78 -16.01
CA VAL A 154 10.87 8.89 -15.15
C VAL A 154 9.79 9.96 -15.13
N VAL A 155 9.39 10.36 -13.92
CA VAL A 155 8.38 11.41 -13.68
C VAL A 155 8.83 12.35 -12.55
N THR A 156 8.03 13.35 -12.23
CA THR A 156 8.28 14.32 -11.16
C THR A 156 7.03 14.46 -10.27
N GLY A 157 7.19 14.75 -8.99
CA GLY A 157 6.08 15.14 -8.10
C GLY A 157 5.69 16.61 -8.25
N ARG A 158 4.41 16.91 -7.98
CA ARG A 158 3.85 18.26 -7.98
C ARG A 158 2.95 18.50 -6.79
N ILE A 159 3.05 19.70 -6.22
CA ILE A 159 2.08 20.28 -5.29
C ILE A 159 1.41 21.46 -5.98
N SER A 160 0.08 21.50 -5.97
CA SER A 160 -0.71 22.57 -6.57
C SER A 160 -1.81 23.07 -5.63
N GLN A 161 -2.10 24.37 -5.69
CA GLN A 161 -3.28 24.99 -5.13
C GLN A 161 -4.39 25.05 -6.19
N LEU A 162 -5.58 24.61 -5.85
CA LEU A 162 -6.79 24.65 -6.68
C LEU A 162 -7.75 25.68 -6.10
N THR A 163 -8.22 26.60 -6.92
CA THR A 163 -9.19 27.62 -6.50
C THR A 163 -10.60 27.16 -6.85
N MET A 164 -11.49 27.08 -5.86
CA MET A 164 -12.90 26.81 -6.06
C MET A 164 -13.64 28.05 -6.58
N GLY A 165 -14.38 27.88 -7.68
CA GLY A 165 -15.30 28.88 -8.20
C GLY A 165 -16.71 28.77 -7.62
N ALA A 166 -17.58 29.70 -8.02
CA ALA A 166 -18.96 29.78 -7.51
C ALA A 166 -19.82 28.53 -7.79
N ALA A 167 -19.47 27.74 -8.80
CA ALA A 167 -20.15 26.50 -9.15
C ALA A 167 -19.71 25.28 -8.30
N GLY A 168 -18.85 25.47 -7.30
CA GLY A 168 -18.33 24.37 -6.48
C GLY A 168 -17.25 23.54 -7.16
N THR A 169 -16.76 23.94 -8.34
CA THR A 169 -15.69 23.28 -9.10
C THR A 169 -14.41 24.11 -9.11
N ALA A 170 -13.26 23.48 -9.32
CA ALA A 170 -11.98 24.17 -9.47
C ALA A 170 -11.96 24.98 -10.78
N VAL A 171 -11.62 26.27 -10.68
CA VAL A 171 -11.54 27.19 -11.83
C VAL A 171 -10.10 27.51 -12.24
N SER A 172 -9.11 27.18 -11.39
CA SER A 172 -7.69 27.37 -11.69
C SER A 172 -6.82 26.43 -10.88
N GLU A 173 -5.74 25.94 -11.49
CA GLU A 173 -4.60 25.30 -10.81
C GLU A 173 -3.42 26.28 -10.77
N LYS A 174 -2.86 26.51 -9.58
CA LYS A 174 -1.60 27.21 -9.37
C LYS A 174 -0.54 26.22 -8.86
N PRO A 175 0.47 25.88 -9.68
CA PRO A 175 1.59 25.06 -9.24
C PRO A 175 2.39 25.78 -8.14
N LEU A 176 2.68 25.09 -7.04
CA LEU A 176 3.48 25.62 -5.92
C LEU A 176 4.89 25.04 -5.91
N VAL A 177 5.00 23.71 -6.03
CA VAL A 177 6.28 23.00 -6.00
C VAL A 177 6.27 21.91 -7.05
N THR A 178 7.33 21.83 -7.85
CA THR A 178 7.62 20.69 -8.72
C THR A 178 9.00 20.16 -8.36
N GLY A 179 9.11 18.87 -8.07
CA GLY A 179 10.35 18.22 -7.60
C GLY A 179 10.19 16.71 -7.51
N TRP A 180 10.93 16.02 -6.65
CA TRP A 180 10.90 14.55 -6.53
C TRP A 180 11.10 13.83 -7.88
N CYS A 181 12.33 13.74 -8.36
CA CYS A 181 12.57 12.88 -9.52
C CYS A 181 12.18 11.45 -9.14
N GLN A 182 11.41 10.75 -9.95
CA GLN A 182 10.99 9.37 -9.67
C GLN A 182 11.33 8.53 -10.87
N GLN A 183 12.38 7.72 -10.75
CA GLN A 183 12.75 6.80 -11.81
C GLN A 183 11.78 5.61 -11.82
N PHE A 184 11.50 5.07 -10.64
CA PHE A 184 10.70 3.88 -10.47
C PHE A 184 9.24 4.20 -10.06
N PRO A 185 8.30 3.29 -10.32
CA PRO A 185 6.86 3.47 -10.13
C PRO A 185 6.35 3.40 -8.68
N SER A 186 7.25 3.38 -7.68
CA SER A 186 6.88 3.39 -6.25
C SER A 186 7.62 4.49 -5.49
N HIS A 187 7.26 4.67 -4.21
CA HIS A 187 7.75 5.71 -3.29
C HIS A 187 7.64 7.11 -3.93
N SER A 188 6.43 7.42 -4.39
CA SER A 188 6.12 8.65 -5.10
C SER A 188 6.00 9.85 -4.14
N VAL A 189 5.08 10.76 -4.42
CA VAL A 189 4.68 11.82 -3.48
C VAL A 189 3.87 11.23 -2.31
N GLY A 190 3.57 12.04 -1.28
CA GLY A 190 2.85 11.61 -0.09
C GLY A 190 1.78 12.59 0.38
N ALA A 191 1.55 12.61 1.69
CA ALA A 191 0.53 13.44 2.33
C ALA A 191 0.76 14.95 2.18
N LEU A 192 -0.35 15.69 2.25
CA LEU A 192 -0.41 17.12 2.52
C LEU A 192 -1.21 17.34 3.79
N ALA A 193 -0.79 18.26 4.65
CA ALA A 193 -1.57 18.70 5.80
C ALA A 193 -1.20 20.12 6.18
N PHE A 194 -2.15 20.84 6.77
CA PHE A 194 -1.84 22.10 7.45
C PHE A 194 -1.35 21.81 8.86
N GLY A 195 -0.25 22.46 9.25
CA GLY A 195 0.22 22.44 10.62
C GLY A 195 -0.50 23.45 11.51
N PRO A 196 -0.29 23.38 12.83
CA PRO A 196 -0.88 24.30 13.81
C PRO A 196 -0.42 25.76 13.63
N ASP A 197 0.65 25.99 12.88
CA ASP A 197 1.22 27.29 12.55
C ASP A 197 0.64 27.90 11.25
N GLY A 198 -0.27 27.19 10.58
CA GLY A 198 -0.88 27.60 9.32
C GLY A 198 -0.02 27.34 8.08
N ALA A 199 1.14 26.69 8.22
CA ALA A 199 1.97 26.29 7.09
C ALA A 199 1.40 25.05 6.39
N LEU A 200 1.70 24.91 5.09
CA LEU A 200 1.42 23.68 4.34
C LEU A 200 2.60 22.73 4.45
N TYR A 201 2.38 21.53 4.96
CA TYR A 201 3.38 20.48 5.06
C TYR A 201 3.19 19.44 3.97
N ALA A 202 4.30 18.88 3.49
CA ALA A 202 4.29 17.86 2.46
C ALA A 202 5.35 16.79 2.71
N GLY A 203 5.01 15.54 2.39
CA GLY A 203 5.96 14.42 2.39
C GLY A 203 6.12 13.83 0.99
N GLY A 204 7.23 13.17 0.74
CA GLY A 204 7.43 12.36 -0.46
C GLY A 204 8.55 11.34 -0.29
N GLY A 205 8.41 10.22 -0.99
CA GLY A 205 9.37 9.12 -0.97
C GLY A 205 10.63 9.38 -1.81
N ASP A 206 11.50 8.39 -1.81
CA ASP A 206 12.81 8.46 -2.46
C ASP A 206 12.75 8.31 -3.98
N GLY A 207 11.64 7.80 -4.53
CA GLY A 207 11.44 7.53 -5.96
C GLY A 207 12.46 6.57 -6.56
N ALA A 208 13.07 5.72 -5.74
CA ALA A 208 14.13 4.78 -6.10
C ALA A 208 13.60 3.36 -6.29
N SER A 209 14.46 2.42 -6.70
CA SER A 209 14.06 1.01 -6.83
C SER A 209 13.70 0.41 -5.46
N PHE A 210 12.59 -0.32 -5.41
CA PHE A 210 12.21 -1.17 -4.27
C PHE A 210 12.76 -2.59 -4.41
N ASN A 211 13.25 -3.00 -5.59
CA ASN A 211 13.73 -4.37 -5.85
C ASN A 211 15.19 -4.60 -5.43
N PHE A 212 16.02 -3.57 -5.49
CA PHE A 212 17.47 -3.69 -5.32
C PHE A 212 18.07 -2.42 -4.71
N ALA A 213 19.30 -2.50 -4.21
CA ALA A 213 19.97 -1.36 -3.59
C ALA A 213 20.33 -0.33 -4.66
N ASP A 214 19.46 0.66 -4.86
CA ASP A 214 19.59 1.68 -5.90
C ASP A 214 20.41 2.86 -5.40
N TYR A 215 21.56 3.07 -6.04
CA TYR A 215 22.47 4.19 -5.85
C TYR A 215 22.69 4.97 -7.16
N GLY A 216 21.79 4.82 -8.14
CA GLY A 216 21.86 5.46 -9.46
C GLY A 216 22.61 4.66 -10.53
N GLN A 217 22.78 3.35 -10.33
CA GLN A 217 23.48 2.46 -11.28
C GLN A 217 22.68 2.12 -12.53
N VAL A 218 21.41 2.52 -12.62
CA VAL A 218 20.53 2.24 -13.77
C VAL A 218 20.31 3.53 -14.55
N GLY A 219 21.29 3.90 -15.37
CA GLY A 219 21.22 5.04 -16.29
C GLY A 219 21.24 6.43 -15.67
N ASN A 220 21.05 6.57 -14.36
CA ASN A 220 21.04 7.86 -13.65
C ASN A 220 20.20 8.95 -14.37
N PRO A 221 18.91 8.73 -14.64
CA PRO A 221 18.12 9.69 -15.41
C PRO A 221 17.87 11.00 -14.66
N CYS A 222 18.03 11.01 -13.33
CA CYS A 222 17.82 12.18 -12.47
C CYS A 222 19.05 13.11 -12.39
N ALA A 223 20.11 12.85 -13.15
CA ALA A 223 21.37 13.60 -13.12
C ALA A 223 22.02 13.66 -11.72
N ASP A 224 21.95 12.55 -10.97
CA ASP A 224 22.53 12.48 -9.63
C ASP A 224 24.08 12.52 -9.68
N PRO A 225 24.73 13.24 -8.76
CA PRO A 225 26.18 13.28 -8.67
C PRO A 225 26.82 11.90 -8.45
N PRO A 226 28.09 11.72 -8.86
CA PRO A 226 28.98 12.73 -9.45
C PRO A 226 28.91 12.82 -10.99
N ALA A 227 28.03 12.06 -11.65
CA ALA A 227 28.01 11.96 -13.11
C ALA A 227 26.77 12.65 -13.72
N PRO A 228 26.83 13.07 -14.99
CA PRO A 228 25.65 13.61 -15.68
C PRO A 228 24.59 12.53 -15.92
N ALA A 229 23.37 12.97 -16.26
CA ALA A 229 22.29 12.07 -16.64
C ALA A 229 22.69 11.13 -17.78
N GLY A 230 22.22 9.89 -17.73
CA GLY A 230 22.57 8.85 -18.71
C GLY A 230 23.81 8.02 -18.34
N THR A 231 24.51 8.35 -17.25
CA THR A 231 25.73 7.65 -16.81
C THR A 231 25.50 6.86 -15.54
N ASN A 232 25.70 5.53 -15.59
CA ASN A 232 25.60 4.67 -14.40
C ASN A 232 26.56 5.13 -13.30
N LEU A 233 26.04 5.28 -12.08
CA LEU A 233 26.86 5.57 -10.90
C LEU A 233 27.45 4.28 -10.30
N ALA A 234 28.55 4.43 -9.56
CA ALA A 234 29.25 3.32 -8.91
C ALA A 234 29.74 3.70 -7.49
N PRO A 235 29.74 2.74 -6.54
CA PRO A 235 30.35 2.95 -5.23
C PRO A 235 31.86 3.22 -5.34
N PRO A 236 32.46 3.91 -4.35
CA PRO A 236 31.81 4.39 -3.13
C PRO A 236 31.13 5.77 -3.29
N SER A 237 31.45 6.50 -4.36
CA SER A 237 31.08 7.91 -4.52
C SER A 237 29.68 8.16 -5.08
N ALA A 238 28.90 7.12 -5.40
CA ALA A 238 27.56 7.28 -5.96
C ALA A 238 26.63 8.02 -4.99
N GLU A 239 25.76 8.88 -5.54
CA GLU A 239 24.81 9.67 -4.73
C GLU A 239 23.38 9.69 -5.30
N GLY A 240 23.06 8.78 -6.20
CA GLY A 240 21.74 8.67 -6.84
C GLY A 240 20.83 7.62 -6.20
N GLY A 241 19.71 7.33 -6.85
CA GLY A 241 18.75 6.33 -6.36
C GLY A 241 18.21 6.70 -4.98
N ALA A 242 18.24 5.78 -4.02
CA ALA A 242 17.73 6.03 -2.67
C ALA A 242 18.58 7.04 -1.88
N LEU A 243 19.84 7.28 -2.28
CA LEU A 243 20.71 8.27 -1.63
C LEU A 243 20.24 9.72 -1.83
N ARG A 244 19.25 9.95 -2.70
CA ARG A 244 18.59 11.26 -2.82
C ARG A 244 17.92 11.70 -1.52
N SER A 245 17.49 10.76 -0.66
CA SER A 245 17.03 11.03 0.71
C SER A 245 18.09 11.66 1.61
N GLN A 246 19.36 11.54 1.25
CA GLN A 246 20.50 12.17 1.94
C GLN A 246 21.00 13.43 1.22
N SER A 247 20.28 13.94 0.21
CA SER A 247 20.71 15.09 -0.57
C SER A 247 20.98 16.38 0.23
N PRO A 248 20.31 16.66 1.37
CA PRO A 248 20.69 17.80 2.23
C PRO A 248 22.10 17.72 2.82
N ARG A 249 22.72 16.52 2.85
CA ARG A 249 24.11 16.31 3.31
C ARG A 249 25.14 16.42 2.19
N ARG A 250 24.71 16.78 0.97
CA ARG A 250 25.64 17.00 -0.15
C ARG A 250 26.52 18.23 0.10
N PRO A 251 27.76 18.26 -0.41
CA PRO A 251 28.60 19.45 -0.39
C PRO A 251 27.90 20.65 -1.02
N ALA A 252 28.24 21.84 -0.52
CA ALA A 252 27.76 23.09 -1.10
C ALA A 252 28.00 23.13 -2.63
N GLY A 253 27.00 23.57 -3.37
CA GLY A 253 27.02 23.65 -4.84
C GLY A 253 26.40 22.44 -5.55
N GLN A 254 26.12 21.34 -4.85
CA GLN A 254 25.26 20.27 -5.37
C GLN A 254 23.79 20.52 -5.00
N PRO A 255 22.83 20.15 -5.87
CA PRO A 255 21.42 20.42 -5.63
C PRO A 255 20.86 19.55 -4.49
N VAL A 256 20.03 20.18 -3.66
CA VAL A 256 19.15 19.49 -2.71
C VAL A 256 17.88 19.04 -3.42
N LEU A 257 17.53 17.78 -3.24
CA LEU A 257 16.34 17.16 -3.82
C LEU A 257 15.28 16.97 -2.74
N LEU A 258 14.02 16.89 -3.15
CA LEU A 258 12.89 16.73 -2.24
C LEU A 258 12.58 15.24 -1.92
N ASN A 259 13.23 14.32 -2.64
CA ASN A 259 13.12 12.88 -2.43
C ASN A 259 13.44 12.49 -0.98
N GLY A 260 12.54 11.76 -0.32
CA GLY A 260 12.73 11.28 1.06
C GLY A 260 12.78 12.39 2.11
N THR A 261 12.00 13.46 1.92
CA THR A 261 11.97 14.64 2.81
C THR A 261 10.57 15.00 3.28
N LEU A 262 10.50 15.67 4.44
CA LEU A 262 9.35 16.45 4.90
C LEU A 262 9.61 17.93 4.64
N LEU A 263 8.58 18.61 4.13
CA LEU A 263 8.63 20.02 3.78
C LEU A 263 7.68 20.85 4.65
N ARG A 264 8.06 22.10 4.88
CA ARG A 264 7.21 23.15 5.47
C ARG A 264 7.19 24.37 4.57
N LEU A 265 6.01 24.67 4.03
CA LEU A 265 5.81 25.59 2.92
C LEU A 265 4.87 26.73 3.29
N ASP A 266 5.13 27.90 2.73
CA ASP A 266 4.14 28.95 2.61
C ASP A 266 3.03 28.48 1.64
N PRO A 267 1.76 28.45 2.06
CA PRO A 267 0.68 27.89 1.25
C PRO A 267 0.34 28.73 0.01
N ASP A 268 0.67 30.02 0.00
CA ASP A 268 0.37 30.90 -1.12
C ASP A 268 1.47 30.88 -2.20
N THR A 269 2.72 30.64 -1.82
CA THR A 269 3.89 30.76 -2.71
C THR A 269 4.62 29.45 -2.96
N GLY A 270 4.50 28.46 -2.07
CA GLY A 270 5.29 27.23 -2.14
C GLY A 270 6.76 27.39 -1.74
N GLU A 271 7.18 28.56 -1.25
CA GLU A 271 8.53 28.76 -0.71
C GLU A 271 8.65 28.19 0.72
N GLY A 272 9.89 27.92 1.14
CA GLY A 272 10.16 27.55 2.53
C GLY A 272 9.96 28.73 3.48
N LEU A 273 9.37 28.48 4.64
CA LEU A 273 9.06 29.52 5.62
C LEU A 273 10.31 29.99 6.40
N PRO A 274 10.30 31.24 6.89
CA PRO A 274 11.26 31.69 7.91
C PRO A 274 11.21 30.77 9.13
N GLY A 275 12.37 30.32 9.59
CA GLY A 275 12.49 29.37 10.71
C GLY A 275 12.85 27.95 10.28
N ASN A 276 12.61 27.57 9.02
CA ASN A 276 13.02 26.25 8.53
C ASN A 276 14.55 26.04 8.69
N PRO A 277 15.03 24.80 8.92
CA PRO A 277 16.44 24.52 9.23
C PRO A 277 17.44 25.08 8.24
N PHE A 278 17.08 25.12 6.95
CA PHE A 278 17.93 25.61 5.87
C PHE A 278 17.42 26.91 5.24
N ALA A 279 16.66 27.74 5.98
CA ALA A 279 16.06 28.96 5.45
C ALA A 279 17.08 29.94 4.82
N GLY A 280 18.34 29.92 5.26
CA GLY A 280 19.43 30.73 4.70
C GLY A 280 20.07 30.20 3.41
N SER A 281 19.65 29.03 2.92
CA SER A 281 20.24 28.41 1.73
C SER A 281 19.87 29.15 0.44
N ALA A 282 20.81 29.24 -0.49
CA ALA A 282 20.54 29.72 -1.85
C ALA A 282 19.66 28.74 -2.64
N ASP A 283 19.72 27.45 -2.33
CA ASP A 283 18.89 26.41 -2.95
C ASP A 283 17.46 26.49 -2.38
N ALA A 284 16.48 26.69 -3.26
CA ALA A 284 15.07 26.79 -2.89
C ALA A 284 14.52 25.49 -2.28
N ASN A 285 14.96 24.33 -2.76
CA ASN A 285 14.53 23.05 -2.20
C ASN A 285 15.07 22.88 -0.79
N ALA A 286 16.33 23.25 -0.54
CA ALA A 286 16.88 23.21 0.81
C ALA A 286 16.02 24.02 1.79
N ARG A 287 15.64 25.26 1.42
CA ARG A 287 14.80 26.12 2.27
C ARG A 287 13.46 25.50 2.65
N ARG A 288 12.93 24.55 1.87
CA ARG A 288 11.64 23.88 2.14
C ARG A 288 11.76 22.73 3.14
N VAL A 289 12.92 22.09 3.24
CA VAL A 289 13.12 20.84 4.00
C VAL A 289 13.17 21.13 5.50
N ILE A 290 12.40 20.36 6.27
CA ILE A 290 12.47 20.34 7.75
C ILE A 290 13.03 19.03 8.29
N ALA A 291 12.84 17.91 7.59
CA ALA A 291 13.44 16.63 7.95
C ALA A 291 13.69 15.81 6.68
N TYR A 292 14.64 14.88 6.74
CA TYR A 292 15.08 14.10 5.59
C TYR A 292 15.57 12.72 5.99
N GLY A 293 16.03 11.94 5.00
CA GLY A 293 16.54 10.59 5.25
C GLY A 293 15.43 9.57 5.46
N ALA A 294 14.31 9.71 4.77
CA ALA A 294 13.24 8.72 4.76
C ALA A 294 13.14 7.96 3.44
N ARG A 295 12.51 6.79 3.48
CA ARG A 295 12.27 5.96 2.29
C ARG A 295 10.98 6.37 1.60
N ASN A 296 9.88 6.32 2.31
CA ASN A 296 8.56 6.68 1.85
C ASN A 296 7.66 7.10 3.03
N GLN A 297 7.70 8.40 3.35
CA GLN A 297 6.83 9.00 4.36
C GLN A 297 5.40 9.19 3.83
N PHE A 298 4.71 8.08 3.60
CA PHE A 298 3.43 8.08 2.88
C PHE A 298 2.37 8.93 3.60
N ARG A 299 2.31 8.84 4.94
CA ARG A 299 1.37 9.60 5.80
C ARG A 299 2.05 10.17 7.03
N PHE A 300 1.68 11.39 7.39
CA PHE A 300 2.06 12.05 8.63
C PHE A 300 0.87 12.80 9.23
N GLY A 301 0.96 13.15 10.51
CA GLY A 301 -0.03 13.94 11.22
C GLY A 301 0.59 14.74 12.36
N PHE A 302 -0.15 15.76 12.82
CA PHE A 302 0.27 16.59 13.94
C PHE A 302 -0.39 16.13 15.22
N ARG A 303 0.38 16.15 16.31
CA ARG A 303 -0.18 15.93 17.63
C ARG A 303 -1.00 17.15 18.05
N PRO A 304 -2.29 16.99 18.43
CA PRO A 304 -3.15 18.12 18.75
C PRO A 304 -2.58 19.01 19.86
N GLY A 305 -2.62 20.33 19.64
CA GLY A 305 -2.16 21.34 20.60
C GLY A 305 -0.64 21.49 20.73
N THR A 306 0.15 20.81 19.90
CA THR A 306 1.63 20.94 19.88
C THR A 306 2.13 21.17 18.46
N GLY A 307 3.42 21.50 18.30
CA GLY A 307 4.12 21.55 17.01
C GLY A 307 4.72 20.21 16.56
N GLU A 308 4.39 19.10 17.23
CA GLU A 308 5.01 17.80 16.95
C GLU A 308 4.41 17.17 15.68
N LEU A 309 5.26 16.81 14.72
CA LEU A 309 4.88 16.06 13.53
C LEU A 309 5.33 14.60 13.68
N TRP A 310 4.41 13.68 13.36
CA TRP A 310 4.64 12.24 13.42
C TRP A 310 4.40 11.65 12.04
N ALA A 311 5.37 10.91 11.51
CA ALA A 311 5.35 10.38 10.15
C ALA A 311 5.53 8.87 10.15
N GLY A 312 4.68 8.15 9.42
CA GLY A 312 4.90 6.76 9.09
C GLY A 312 5.82 6.66 7.89
N ASP A 313 6.93 5.94 8.03
CA ASP A 313 7.91 5.70 6.95
C ASP A 313 7.93 4.21 6.57
N VAL A 314 7.57 3.93 5.31
CA VAL A 314 7.52 2.56 4.78
C VAL A 314 8.92 2.07 4.50
N GLY A 315 9.40 1.10 5.27
CA GLY A 315 10.73 0.54 5.12
C GLY A 315 10.85 -0.47 3.98
N TRP A 316 11.96 -1.20 3.90
CA TRP A 316 12.24 -2.06 2.75
C TRP A 316 11.85 -3.51 2.97
N ASN A 317 12.58 -4.24 3.83
CA ASN A 317 12.42 -5.69 3.98
C ASN A 317 12.17 -6.12 5.43
N THR A 318 12.44 -5.26 6.41
CA THR A 318 12.57 -5.69 7.80
C THR A 318 11.74 -4.85 8.76
N TRP A 319 11.73 -3.53 8.59
CA TRP A 319 11.16 -2.62 9.58
C TRP A 319 10.22 -1.62 8.94
N GLU A 320 9.11 -1.35 9.61
CA GLU A 320 8.35 -0.12 9.42
C GLU A 320 8.67 0.84 10.56
N GLU A 321 8.50 2.15 10.32
CA GLU A 321 8.88 3.18 11.26
C GLU A 321 7.78 4.21 11.50
N ILE A 322 7.73 4.69 12.74
CA ILE A 322 7.09 5.95 13.11
C ILE A 322 8.20 6.90 13.53
N ASN A 323 8.42 7.92 12.72
CA ASN A 323 9.39 8.99 12.92
C ASN A 323 8.71 10.22 13.54
N ARG A 324 9.44 10.97 14.37
CA ARG A 324 8.92 12.13 15.10
C ARG A 324 9.85 13.33 14.90
N VAL A 325 9.27 14.44 14.45
CA VAL A 325 9.86 15.79 14.48
C VAL A 325 9.28 16.50 15.70
N ALA A 326 10.13 16.83 16.66
CA ALA A 326 9.67 17.29 17.97
C ALA A 326 9.05 18.69 17.93
N ASP A 327 9.56 19.56 17.05
CA ASP A 327 8.98 20.87 16.75
C ASP A 327 9.16 21.15 15.26
N ALA A 328 8.08 21.01 14.49
CA ALA A 328 8.13 21.16 13.04
C ALA A 328 8.37 22.62 12.56
N GLY A 329 8.38 23.59 13.48
CA GLY A 329 8.66 25.00 13.20
C GLY A 329 10.06 25.46 13.60
N ASP A 330 10.89 24.59 14.18
CA ASP A 330 12.23 24.95 14.62
C ASP A 330 13.28 24.87 13.48
N ALA A 331 14.51 25.26 13.80
CA ALA A 331 15.62 25.28 12.87
C ALA A 331 16.49 24.01 12.93
N VAL A 332 15.98 22.90 13.47
CA VAL A 332 16.65 21.61 13.56
C VAL A 332 16.13 20.69 12.47
N ALA A 333 17.04 20.05 11.73
CA ALA A 333 16.66 19.06 10.73
C ALA A 333 16.93 17.64 11.24
N GLU A 334 15.89 16.86 11.47
CA GLU A 334 16.02 15.43 11.73
C GLU A 334 16.42 14.67 10.45
N ASN A 335 17.38 13.75 10.61
CA ASN A 335 17.80 12.81 9.57
C ASN A 335 17.44 11.39 9.99
N PHE A 336 16.39 10.81 9.39
CA PHE A 336 15.91 9.46 9.71
C PHE A 336 16.74 8.33 9.07
N GLY A 337 17.86 8.67 8.41
CA GLY A 337 18.93 7.72 8.11
C GLY A 337 18.81 6.87 6.85
N TRP A 338 17.64 6.77 6.22
CA TRP A 338 17.48 6.07 4.94
C TRP A 338 18.36 6.69 3.83
N PRO A 339 19.05 5.90 2.99
CA PRO A 339 18.99 4.42 2.91
C PRO A 339 20.03 3.68 3.74
N CYS A 340 20.82 4.40 4.53
CA CYS A 340 21.91 3.83 5.31
C CYS A 340 21.41 3.05 6.53
N PHE A 341 20.19 3.36 6.99
CA PHE A 341 19.52 2.69 8.08
C PHE A 341 18.10 2.27 7.67
N GLU A 342 17.63 1.21 8.32
CA GLU A 342 16.25 0.72 8.28
C GLU A 342 15.89 0.22 9.68
N GLY A 343 14.88 0.80 10.30
CA GLY A 343 14.67 0.74 11.73
C GLY A 343 15.87 1.35 12.46
N ASN A 344 16.36 0.69 13.51
CA ASN A 344 17.56 1.12 14.24
C ASN A 344 18.86 0.51 13.71
N ALA A 345 18.80 -0.30 12.66
CA ALA A 345 19.94 -1.06 12.15
C ALA A 345 20.47 -0.45 10.86
N ARG A 346 21.76 -0.68 10.57
CA ARG A 346 22.31 -0.37 9.24
C ARG A 346 21.63 -1.24 8.20
N GLN A 347 21.26 -0.63 7.08
CA GLN A 347 20.64 -1.33 5.97
C GLN A 347 21.72 -2.13 5.22
N ALA A 348 21.63 -3.46 5.26
CA ALA A 348 22.72 -4.32 4.79
C ALA A 348 23.11 -4.11 3.31
N GLY A 349 22.13 -3.86 2.43
CA GLY A 349 22.36 -3.57 1.01
C GLY A 349 23.25 -2.36 0.78
N TYR A 350 22.99 -1.28 1.51
CA TYR A 350 23.73 -0.02 1.41
C TYR A 350 25.04 -0.02 2.21
N ASP A 351 25.08 -0.68 3.37
CA ASP A 351 26.31 -0.92 4.15
C ASP A 351 27.29 -1.80 3.36
N GLY A 352 26.82 -2.90 2.76
CA GLY A 352 27.64 -3.78 1.90
C GLY A 352 28.14 -3.10 0.62
N ALA A 353 27.39 -2.11 0.10
CA ALA A 353 27.84 -1.27 -1.01
C ALA A 353 29.00 -0.34 -0.61
N ASN A 354 29.16 -0.02 0.69
CA ASN A 354 30.19 0.85 1.25
C ASN A 354 30.23 2.22 0.56
N LEU A 355 29.08 2.88 0.55
CA LEU A 355 28.89 4.20 -0.05
C LEU A 355 29.41 5.29 0.89
N ASP A 356 30.19 6.24 0.38
CA ASP A 356 30.82 7.31 1.19
C ASP A 356 29.77 8.10 2.00
N ARG A 357 28.57 8.28 1.43
CA ARG A 357 27.43 8.93 2.09
C ARG A 357 26.90 8.19 3.32
N CYS A 358 26.93 6.86 3.29
CA CYS A 358 26.53 6.04 4.43
C CYS A 358 27.66 5.90 5.44
N GLU A 359 28.90 5.66 4.98
CA GLU A 359 30.06 5.59 5.88
C GLU A 359 30.25 6.88 6.69
N SER A 360 30.08 8.04 6.04
CA SER A 360 30.12 9.33 6.73
C SER A 360 28.98 9.51 7.73
N LEU A 361 27.78 8.96 7.48
CA LEU A 361 26.68 9.02 8.43
C LEU A 361 26.96 8.17 9.66
N TYR A 362 27.46 6.96 9.44
CA TYR A 362 27.83 6.04 10.51
C TYR A 362 28.92 6.64 11.40
N ALA A 363 29.91 7.31 10.81
CA ALA A 363 30.99 7.97 11.54
C ALA A 363 30.52 9.22 12.31
N ALA A 364 29.50 9.93 11.81
CA ALA A 364 28.99 11.17 12.39
C ALA A 364 28.01 10.98 13.56
N GLY A 365 27.84 9.76 14.07
CA GLY A 365 26.93 9.46 15.18
C GLY A 365 25.58 8.86 14.76
N GLY A 366 25.35 8.66 13.46
CA GLY A 366 24.19 7.93 12.93
C GLY A 366 22.97 8.83 12.65
N GLN A 367 21.80 8.22 12.74
CA GLN A 367 20.50 8.81 12.43
C GLN A 367 19.78 9.35 13.67
N THR A 368 18.74 10.14 13.44
CA THR A 368 17.65 10.30 14.40
C THR A 368 16.83 9.01 14.39
N ALA A 369 16.86 8.27 15.50
CA ALA A 369 16.18 6.98 15.59
C ALA A 369 14.65 7.14 15.50
N PRO A 370 13.95 6.16 14.90
CA PRO A 370 12.50 6.16 14.90
C PRO A 370 11.96 6.12 16.32
N PHE A 371 10.86 6.82 16.56
CA PHE A 371 10.15 6.78 17.83
C PHE A 371 9.65 5.37 18.12
N TYR A 372 9.15 4.69 17.09
CA TYR A 372 8.77 3.29 17.12
C TYR A 372 9.13 2.62 15.81
N ALA A 373 9.70 1.42 15.90
CA ALA A 373 9.93 0.57 14.74
C ALA A 373 9.37 -0.83 15.02
N TYR A 374 8.67 -1.42 14.04
CA TYR A 374 8.09 -2.75 14.18
C TYR A 374 8.52 -3.67 13.04
N ASN A 375 8.82 -4.92 13.41
CA ASN A 375 9.39 -5.88 12.47
C ASN A 375 8.30 -6.48 11.59
N HIS A 376 8.59 -6.65 10.30
CA HIS A 376 7.69 -7.31 9.35
C HIS A 376 7.29 -8.70 9.83
N ALA A 377 8.23 -9.51 10.31
CA ALA A 377 8.00 -10.88 10.76
C ALA A 377 7.39 -10.99 12.17
N ALA A 378 7.18 -9.89 12.88
CA ALA A 378 6.63 -9.89 14.24
C ALA A 378 5.24 -9.27 14.31
N LYS A 379 4.46 -9.72 15.30
CA LYS A 379 3.21 -9.07 15.69
C LYS A 379 3.53 -7.71 16.31
N VAL A 380 2.70 -6.70 16.02
CA VAL A 380 2.81 -5.37 16.65
C VAL A 380 2.36 -5.47 18.10
N VAL A 381 1.23 -6.14 18.35
CA VAL A 381 0.75 -6.46 19.69
C VAL A 381 0.70 -7.98 19.86
N ALA A 382 1.26 -8.47 20.96
CA ALA A 382 1.28 -9.91 21.23
C ALA A 382 -0.15 -10.48 21.26
N GLY A 383 -0.41 -11.48 20.41
CA GLY A 383 -1.70 -12.15 20.34
C GLY A 383 -2.77 -11.44 19.50
N ASP A 384 -2.47 -10.31 18.87
CA ASP A 384 -3.42 -9.66 17.94
C ASP A 384 -3.67 -10.53 16.68
N PRO A 385 -4.84 -10.40 16.02
CA PRO A 385 -5.14 -11.18 14.82
C PRO A 385 -4.46 -10.64 13.56
N CYS A 386 -3.73 -9.53 13.63
CA CYS A 386 -3.13 -8.87 12.47
C CYS A 386 -2.02 -9.73 11.85
N PRO A 387 -2.01 -9.95 10.53
CA PRO A 387 -1.00 -10.78 9.91
C PRO A 387 0.41 -10.17 10.05
N THR A 388 1.42 -11.00 9.77
CA THR A 388 2.85 -10.62 9.76
C THR A 388 3.45 -10.99 8.42
N GLY A 389 4.70 -10.64 8.15
CA GLY A 389 5.45 -11.04 6.96
C GLY A 389 5.50 -9.96 5.89
N GLY A 390 4.44 -9.18 5.72
CA GLY A 390 4.42 -7.97 4.89
C GLY A 390 3.85 -6.81 5.70
N SER A 391 4.37 -5.61 5.50
CA SER A 391 3.97 -4.40 6.22
C SER A 391 4.10 -3.19 5.31
N SER A 392 3.21 -2.23 5.50
CA SER A 392 3.32 -0.91 4.89
C SER A 392 2.54 0.08 5.74
N ILE A 393 3.26 0.84 6.57
CA ILE A 393 2.65 1.88 7.39
C ILE A 393 2.02 2.95 6.50
N SER A 394 0.72 3.16 6.67
CA SER A 394 -0.12 3.82 5.66
C SER A 394 -1.10 4.81 6.26
N GLY A 395 -0.94 5.16 7.53
CA GLY A 395 -1.79 6.15 8.17
C GLY A 395 -1.26 6.55 9.53
N ILE A 396 -1.42 7.84 9.85
CA ILE A 396 -1.08 8.46 11.13
C ILE A 396 -2.21 9.44 11.46
N ALA A 397 -2.82 9.30 12.64
CA ALA A 397 -3.79 10.26 13.16
C ALA A 397 -3.74 10.26 14.69
N PHE A 398 -4.27 11.30 15.30
CA PHE A 398 -4.37 11.39 16.76
C PHE A 398 -5.83 11.47 17.18
N GLU A 399 -6.15 10.84 18.29
CA GLU A 399 -7.41 11.13 18.99
C GLU A 399 -7.46 12.63 19.32
N SER A 400 -8.55 13.30 18.94
CA SER A 400 -8.72 14.73 19.19
C SER A 400 -10.18 15.08 19.41
N GLY A 401 -10.57 15.15 20.68
CA GLY A 401 -11.87 15.69 21.08
C GLY A 401 -13.05 14.78 20.73
N SER A 402 -12.80 13.47 20.60
CA SER A 402 -13.84 12.46 20.46
C SER A 402 -14.53 12.18 21.80
N ASN A 403 -15.58 11.36 21.74
CA ASN A 403 -16.21 10.77 22.92
C ASN A 403 -15.66 9.36 23.25
N TYR A 404 -14.46 9.04 22.75
CA TYR A 404 -13.84 7.74 23.00
C TYR A 404 -13.54 7.56 24.50
N PRO A 405 -13.44 6.31 24.98
CA PRO A 405 -13.03 6.02 26.35
C PRO A 405 -11.71 6.69 26.72
N ALA A 406 -11.56 7.08 27.99
CA ALA A 406 -10.46 7.90 28.49
C ALA A 406 -9.06 7.30 28.21
N GLU A 407 -8.94 5.98 28.07
CA GLU A 407 -7.71 5.31 27.71
C GLU A 407 -7.20 5.62 26.29
N TYR A 408 -8.07 6.10 25.40
CA TYR A 408 -7.73 6.55 24.04
C TYR A 408 -7.47 8.05 23.96
N ALA A 409 -7.68 8.82 25.02
CA ALA A 409 -7.49 10.27 25.01
C ALA A 409 -6.07 10.64 24.53
N GLY A 410 -6.00 11.39 23.44
CA GLY A 410 -4.76 11.79 22.75
C GLY A 410 -3.90 10.64 22.21
N ALA A 411 -4.44 9.42 22.07
CA ALA A 411 -3.72 8.29 21.50
C ALA A 411 -3.27 8.57 20.06
N LEU A 412 -2.13 8.02 19.68
CA LEU A 412 -1.68 7.97 18.29
C LEU A 412 -2.25 6.72 17.63
N PHE A 413 -3.03 6.88 16.57
CA PHE A 413 -3.46 5.79 15.72
C PHE A 413 -2.53 5.67 14.50
N PHE A 414 -2.16 4.44 14.15
CA PHE A 414 -1.44 4.18 12.91
C PHE A 414 -1.99 2.95 12.20
N ALA A 415 -1.99 3.01 10.87
CA ALA A 415 -2.50 1.97 10.00
C ALA A 415 -1.37 1.25 9.26
N ASP A 416 -1.57 -0.02 8.96
CA ASP A 416 -0.74 -0.79 8.05
C ASP A 416 -1.61 -1.43 6.97
N SER A 417 -1.37 -1.02 5.72
CA SER A 417 -2.19 -1.40 4.58
C SER A 417 -2.02 -2.86 4.18
N SER A 418 -0.81 -3.40 4.25
CA SER A 418 -0.50 -4.80 3.95
C SER A 418 -1.08 -5.73 5.01
N ARG A 419 -1.16 -5.27 6.26
CA ARG A 419 -1.73 -6.04 7.37
C ARG A 419 -3.24 -5.86 7.53
N GLY A 420 -3.82 -4.84 6.90
CA GLY A 420 -5.26 -4.53 7.07
C GLY A 420 -5.61 -4.21 8.52
N CYS A 421 -4.73 -3.50 9.22
CA CYS A 421 -4.86 -3.24 10.65
C CYS A 421 -4.59 -1.78 11.01
N ILE A 422 -5.26 -1.34 12.07
CA ILE A 422 -5.06 -0.05 12.73
C ILE A 422 -4.81 -0.35 14.21
N TRP A 423 -3.74 0.21 14.77
CA TRP A 423 -3.43 0.12 16.20
C TRP A 423 -3.56 1.50 16.85
N ALA A 424 -3.86 1.48 18.15
CA ALA A 424 -3.80 2.66 19.00
C ALA A 424 -2.60 2.56 19.93
N MET A 425 -1.73 3.56 19.88
CA MET A 425 -0.64 3.80 20.81
C MET A 425 -1.11 4.80 21.86
N GLN A 426 -1.53 4.26 23.01
CA GLN A 426 -2.10 5.06 24.08
C GLN A 426 -1.01 5.82 24.86
N GLN A 427 -1.42 6.83 25.64
CA GLN A 427 -0.48 7.74 26.28
C GLN A 427 -0.05 7.33 27.70
N ILE A 428 1.25 7.48 28.02
CA ILE A 428 1.75 7.50 29.41
C ILE A 428 2.29 8.90 29.70
N GLY A 429 1.86 9.53 30.80
CA GLY A 429 2.32 10.87 31.17
C GLY A 429 2.04 11.93 30.10
N GLY A 430 0.97 11.75 29.31
CA GLY A 430 0.61 12.66 28.23
C GLY A 430 1.51 12.57 26.99
N GLN A 431 2.12 11.42 26.70
CA GLN A 431 2.84 11.15 25.44
C GLN A 431 2.47 9.76 24.93
N PRO A 432 2.27 9.54 23.61
CA PRO A 432 2.12 8.19 23.06
C PRO A 432 3.25 7.28 23.54
N SER A 433 2.95 6.03 23.88
CA SER A 433 3.95 5.10 24.40
C SER A 433 3.91 3.76 23.64
N PRO A 434 5.03 3.30 23.05
CA PRO A 434 5.11 1.97 22.43
C PRO A 434 4.82 0.82 23.40
N SER A 435 4.92 1.05 24.71
CA SER A 435 4.54 0.05 25.73
C SER A 435 3.03 -0.08 25.97
N ARG A 436 2.20 0.79 25.39
CA ARG A 436 0.73 0.73 25.45
C ARG A 436 0.10 0.68 24.06
N LEU A 437 0.49 -0.32 23.29
CA LEU A 437 -0.10 -0.61 21.98
C LEU A 437 -1.26 -1.59 22.12
N VAL A 438 -2.38 -1.29 21.49
CA VAL A 438 -3.55 -2.17 21.40
C VAL A 438 -4.07 -2.23 19.96
N PRO A 439 -4.57 -3.38 19.47
CA PRO A 439 -5.30 -3.42 18.19
C PRO A 439 -6.57 -2.57 18.30
N PHE A 440 -6.92 -1.85 17.23
CA PHE A 440 -8.08 -0.96 17.19
C PHE A 440 -9.02 -1.24 16.03
N VAL A 441 -8.49 -1.48 14.82
CA VAL A 441 -9.29 -2.04 13.72
C VAL A 441 -8.51 -3.20 13.12
N THR A 442 -9.17 -4.33 12.88
CA THR A 442 -8.52 -5.50 12.24
C THR A 442 -9.39 -5.99 11.10
N GLY A 443 -8.80 -6.33 9.94
CA GLY A 443 -9.56 -6.68 8.74
C GLY A 443 -10.00 -5.46 7.92
N ALA A 444 -9.35 -4.31 8.10
CA ALA A 444 -9.55 -3.13 7.25
C ALA A 444 -9.05 -3.41 5.83
N ASN A 445 -9.86 -3.08 4.82
CA ASN A 445 -9.54 -3.36 3.42
C ASN A 445 -8.57 -2.32 2.85
N VAL A 446 -7.26 -2.55 3.01
CA VAL A 446 -6.17 -1.68 2.55
C VAL A 446 -6.34 -0.23 3.04
N PRO A 447 -6.25 0.03 4.36
CA PRO A 447 -6.32 1.40 4.88
C PRO A 447 -5.12 2.21 4.40
N VAL A 448 -5.34 3.35 3.73
CA VAL A 448 -4.28 4.18 3.12
C VAL A 448 -4.22 5.63 3.63
N GLN A 449 -5.12 5.99 4.54
CA GLN A 449 -5.05 7.24 5.29
C GLN A 449 -5.83 7.07 6.58
N LEU A 450 -5.33 7.65 7.66
CA LEU A 450 -6.11 7.94 8.87
C LEU A 450 -6.28 9.45 9.00
N LEU A 451 -7.44 9.89 9.46
CA LEU A 451 -7.70 11.29 9.75
C LEU A 451 -8.74 11.43 10.85
N THR A 452 -8.64 12.52 11.61
CA THR A 452 -9.65 12.87 12.63
C THR A 452 -10.69 13.75 11.97
N GLY A 453 -11.96 13.34 12.04
CA GLY A 453 -13.06 14.01 11.37
C GLY A 453 -13.98 14.81 12.32
N PRO A 454 -15.13 15.28 11.81
CA PRO A 454 -16.14 15.96 12.61
C PRO A 454 -16.56 15.13 13.83
N GLY A 455 -16.67 15.78 14.99
CA GLY A 455 -16.98 15.11 16.26
C GLY A 455 -15.79 14.39 16.91
N GLY A 456 -14.58 14.49 16.34
CA GLY A 456 -13.36 13.91 16.88
C GLY A 456 -13.15 12.42 16.54
N ASP A 457 -14.11 11.81 15.85
CA ASP A 457 -14.04 10.40 15.45
C ASP A 457 -12.88 10.12 14.48
N LEU A 458 -12.39 8.88 14.53
CA LEU A 458 -11.36 8.40 13.62
C LEU A 458 -12.02 7.97 12.31
N PHE A 459 -11.51 8.49 11.20
CA PHE A 459 -11.86 8.06 9.86
C PHE A 459 -10.65 7.39 9.20
N TYR A 460 -10.92 6.49 8.26
CA TYR A 460 -9.89 5.93 7.40
C TYR A 460 -10.37 5.74 5.96
N VAL A 461 -9.47 5.96 5.02
CA VAL A 461 -9.69 5.66 3.60
C VAL A 461 -9.32 4.21 3.35
N ALA A 462 -10.29 3.40 2.95
CA ALA A 462 -10.13 1.99 2.59
C ALA A 462 -10.03 1.87 1.07
N LEU A 463 -8.79 1.85 0.55
CA LEU A 463 -8.54 1.84 -0.89
C LEU A 463 -9.11 0.59 -1.57
N GLY A 464 -9.03 -0.55 -0.90
CA GLY A 464 -9.45 -1.83 -1.47
C GLY A 464 -10.97 -2.02 -1.56
N SER A 465 -11.76 -1.30 -0.74
CA SER A 465 -13.23 -1.31 -0.83
C SER A 465 -13.83 -0.07 -1.50
N GLY A 466 -13.03 0.97 -1.75
CA GLY A 466 -13.54 2.21 -2.35
C GLY A 466 -14.39 3.02 -1.38
N GLU A 467 -13.97 3.12 -0.12
CA GLU A 467 -14.77 3.69 0.96
C GLU A 467 -13.96 4.67 1.83
N LEU A 468 -14.62 5.71 2.32
CA LEU A 468 -14.25 6.42 3.54
C LEU A 468 -15.06 5.81 4.68
N ARG A 469 -14.38 5.30 5.70
CA ARG A 469 -15.00 4.62 6.84
C ARG A 469 -14.82 5.43 8.12
N ARG A 470 -15.81 5.35 9.02
CA ARG A 470 -15.85 6.05 10.29
C ARG A 470 -15.90 5.03 11.42
N VAL A 471 -14.94 5.13 12.32
CA VAL A 471 -14.98 4.45 13.61
C VAL A 471 -15.60 5.42 14.61
N SER A 472 -16.70 5.04 15.24
CA SER A 472 -17.38 5.86 16.24
C SER A 472 -17.54 5.12 17.55
N HIS A 473 -17.57 5.84 18.67
CA HIS A 473 -17.88 5.30 19.97
C HIS A 473 -19.25 5.81 20.42
N GLN A 474 -20.15 4.92 20.83
CA GLN A 474 -21.44 5.33 21.39
C GLN A 474 -21.30 5.34 22.92
N GLY A 475 -21.22 6.54 23.50
CA GLY A 475 -21.20 6.72 24.95
C GLY A 475 -22.57 6.43 25.56
N GLY A 476 -22.90 5.16 25.82
CA GLY A 476 -24.15 4.74 26.44
C GLY A 476 -24.32 3.22 26.47
N THR A 477 -25.16 2.71 27.37
CA THR A 477 -25.49 1.28 27.51
C THR A 477 -26.44 0.74 26.43
N ASN A 478 -26.73 1.52 25.39
CA ASN A 478 -27.67 1.18 24.32
C ASN A 478 -27.01 1.41 22.95
N ARG A 479 -26.47 0.34 22.39
CA ARG A 479 -25.84 0.20 21.08
C ARG A 479 -26.96 0.05 20.05
N PRO A 480 -26.88 0.76 18.90
CA PRO A 480 -27.89 0.64 17.88
C PRO A 480 -27.97 -0.81 17.34
N PRO A 481 -29.14 -1.25 16.91
CA PRO A 481 -29.31 -2.57 16.35
C PRO A 481 -28.51 -2.76 15.06
N VAL A 482 -28.27 -4.00 14.66
CA VAL A 482 -27.75 -4.37 13.33
C VAL A 482 -28.93 -4.79 12.48
N ALA A 483 -29.24 -3.98 11.47
CA ALA A 483 -30.32 -4.28 10.51
C ALA A 483 -29.88 -5.37 9.52
N SER A 484 -30.69 -6.42 9.37
CA SER A 484 -30.49 -7.48 8.38
C SER A 484 -31.80 -7.78 7.68
N ALA A 485 -31.83 -7.60 6.36
CA ALA A 485 -32.97 -7.85 5.51
C ALA A 485 -32.64 -8.90 4.45
N THR A 486 -33.60 -9.78 4.16
CA THR A 486 -33.56 -10.69 3.00
C THR A 486 -34.87 -10.60 2.23
N ALA A 487 -34.84 -10.99 0.96
CA ALA A 487 -35.99 -10.98 0.05
C ALA A 487 -36.04 -12.31 -0.71
N MET A 488 -37.20 -12.98 -0.73
CA MET A 488 -37.38 -14.27 -1.40
C MET A 488 -38.73 -14.38 -2.14
N PRO A 489 -38.73 -14.59 -3.46
CA PRO A 489 -37.57 -14.44 -4.35
C PRO A 489 -37.15 -12.97 -4.44
N SER A 490 -35.84 -12.67 -4.49
CA SER A 490 -35.34 -11.29 -4.72
C SER A 490 -35.41 -10.86 -6.20
N SER A 491 -35.81 -11.76 -7.10
CA SER A 491 -36.05 -11.45 -8.51
C SER A 491 -37.00 -12.44 -9.18
N GLY A 492 -37.63 -12.00 -10.27
CA GLY A 492 -38.53 -12.83 -11.07
C GLY A 492 -39.42 -12.02 -12.01
N PRO A 493 -40.28 -12.67 -12.81
CA PRO A 493 -41.19 -11.97 -13.70
C PRO A 493 -42.17 -11.08 -12.93
N ALA A 494 -42.53 -9.92 -13.50
CA ALA A 494 -43.61 -9.10 -12.97
C ALA A 494 -44.97 -9.70 -13.40
N PRO A 495 -45.97 -9.81 -12.51
CA PRO A 495 -45.94 -9.39 -11.12
C PRO A 495 -45.08 -10.32 -10.22
N LEU A 496 -44.18 -9.75 -9.44
CA LEU A 496 -43.30 -10.48 -8.53
C LEU A 496 -43.76 -10.27 -7.08
N THR A 497 -44.26 -11.33 -6.45
CA THR A 497 -44.54 -11.34 -5.02
C THR A 497 -43.29 -11.75 -4.25
N VAL A 498 -42.78 -10.85 -3.42
CA VAL A 498 -41.57 -11.02 -2.62
C VAL A 498 -41.94 -11.14 -1.14
N ARG A 499 -41.39 -12.15 -0.48
CA ARG A 499 -41.43 -12.27 0.99
C ARG A 499 -40.14 -11.69 1.55
N PHE A 500 -40.25 -10.70 2.40
CA PHE A 500 -39.09 -10.14 3.08
C PHE A 500 -38.92 -10.82 4.45
N ASP A 501 -37.69 -10.83 4.95
CA ASP A 501 -37.40 -11.28 6.30
C ASP A 501 -36.34 -10.38 6.94
N GLY A 502 -36.76 -9.62 7.94
CA GLY A 502 -35.94 -8.74 8.77
C GLY A 502 -35.46 -9.42 10.06
N THR A 503 -35.90 -10.64 10.36
CA THR A 503 -35.65 -11.31 11.66
C THR A 503 -34.20 -11.72 11.89
N GLY A 504 -33.34 -11.61 10.87
CA GLY A 504 -31.89 -11.71 11.03
C GLY A 504 -31.27 -10.50 11.74
N SER A 505 -32.03 -9.42 11.94
CA SER A 505 -31.57 -8.24 12.66
C SER A 505 -31.31 -8.58 14.12
N THR A 506 -30.25 -8.03 14.70
CA THR A 506 -29.84 -8.31 16.08
C THR A 506 -29.62 -7.03 16.84
N ASP A 507 -29.88 -7.06 18.14
CA ASP A 507 -29.42 -6.02 19.04
C ASP A 507 -28.16 -6.48 19.78
N PRO A 508 -27.10 -5.68 19.83
CA PRO A 508 -25.94 -5.99 20.65
C PRO A 508 -26.25 -6.06 22.15
N ASP A 509 -27.28 -5.34 22.62
CA ASP A 509 -27.72 -5.31 24.02
C ASP A 509 -28.70 -6.45 24.36
N ALA A 510 -28.30 -7.25 25.34
CA ALA A 510 -29.02 -8.47 25.68
C ALA A 510 -30.37 -8.15 26.33
N GLY A 511 -31.46 -8.56 25.68
CA GLY A 511 -32.83 -8.40 26.16
C GLY A 511 -33.63 -7.31 25.44
N ASP A 512 -32.99 -6.55 24.55
CA ASP A 512 -33.67 -5.57 23.73
C ASP A 512 -34.60 -6.23 22.70
N VAL A 513 -35.77 -5.60 22.51
CA VAL A 513 -36.78 -6.01 21.55
C VAL A 513 -36.74 -5.05 20.37
N LEU A 514 -36.60 -5.60 19.16
CA LEU A 514 -36.58 -4.81 17.94
C LEU A 514 -37.99 -4.57 17.41
N SER A 515 -38.21 -3.36 16.93
CA SER A 515 -39.33 -2.98 16.07
C SER A 515 -38.84 -2.77 14.63
N TYR A 516 -39.70 -3.03 13.66
CA TYR A 516 -39.38 -3.04 12.24
C TYR A 516 -40.23 -1.99 11.53
N ALA A 517 -39.65 -1.31 10.54
CA ALA A 517 -40.35 -0.42 9.65
C ALA A 517 -39.73 -0.58 8.25
N TRP A 518 -40.55 -0.90 7.26
CA TRP A 518 -40.11 -1.15 5.89
C TRP A 518 -40.49 0.00 4.96
N ASP A 519 -39.60 0.28 4.02
CA ASP A 519 -39.76 1.11 2.83
C ASP A 519 -39.66 0.15 1.64
N LEU A 520 -40.79 -0.43 1.23
CA LEU A 520 -40.88 -1.49 0.22
C LEU A 520 -40.98 -0.93 -1.20
N ASP A 521 -41.37 0.33 -1.36
CA ASP A 521 -41.47 1.01 -2.66
C ASP A 521 -40.30 1.96 -2.99
N ALA A 522 -39.39 2.18 -2.02
CA ALA A 522 -38.20 3.01 -2.10
C ALA A 522 -38.47 4.51 -2.30
N ASP A 523 -39.57 5.01 -1.71
CA ASP A 523 -39.89 6.45 -1.71
C ASP A 523 -39.17 7.24 -0.61
N GLY A 524 -38.46 6.54 0.29
CA GLY A 524 -37.73 7.11 1.43
C GLY A 524 -38.54 7.19 2.72
N ALA A 525 -39.80 6.76 2.71
CA ALA A 525 -40.67 6.63 3.87
C ALA A 525 -40.73 5.17 4.34
N TYR A 526 -40.43 4.94 5.61
CA TYR A 526 -40.50 3.61 6.22
C TYR A 526 -41.87 3.37 6.86
N ASP A 527 -42.92 3.38 6.05
CA ASP A 527 -44.33 3.28 6.49
C ASP A 527 -45.13 2.17 5.80
N ASP A 528 -44.53 1.40 4.90
CA ASP A 528 -45.20 0.31 4.16
C ASP A 528 -45.54 -0.90 5.03
N SER A 529 -44.68 -1.23 6.01
CA SER A 529 -44.95 -2.32 6.93
C SER A 529 -44.16 -2.24 8.22
N ALA A 530 -44.78 -2.70 9.31
CA ALA A 530 -44.11 -2.95 10.59
C ALA A 530 -43.93 -4.45 10.90
N ASP A 531 -44.37 -5.33 10.01
CA ASP A 531 -44.18 -6.77 10.16
C ASP A 531 -42.68 -7.10 9.96
N PRO A 532 -42.02 -7.92 10.79
CA PRO A 532 -40.67 -8.39 10.52
C PRO A 532 -40.56 -9.27 9.27
N ARG A 533 -41.67 -9.84 8.76
CA ARG A 533 -41.70 -10.68 7.55
C ARG A 533 -42.83 -10.28 6.59
N PRO A 534 -42.81 -9.05 6.03
CA PRO A 534 -43.87 -8.59 5.15
C PRO A 534 -43.81 -9.29 3.80
N THR A 535 -44.91 -9.21 3.06
CA THR A 535 -44.96 -9.62 1.66
C THR A 535 -45.41 -8.45 0.80
N TRP A 536 -44.71 -8.20 -0.30
CA TRP A 536 -45.03 -7.12 -1.25
C TRP A 536 -45.13 -7.67 -2.66
N THR A 537 -45.96 -7.07 -3.52
CA THR A 537 -46.07 -7.47 -4.93
C THR A 537 -45.75 -6.31 -5.85
N TYR A 538 -44.64 -6.42 -6.56
CA TYR A 538 -44.23 -5.49 -7.60
C TYR A 538 -44.93 -5.87 -8.91
N THR A 539 -45.87 -5.04 -9.36
CA THR A 539 -46.75 -5.36 -10.50
C THR A 539 -46.15 -5.00 -11.86
N ALA A 540 -45.20 -4.08 -11.89
CA ALA A 540 -44.48 -3.65 -13.09
C ALA A 540 -43.01 -4.08 -13.04
N ALA A 541 -42.34 -4.03 -14.19
CA ALA A 541 -40.90 -4.24 -14.25
C ALA A 541 -40.16 -3.07 -13.57
N ALA A 542 -39.36 -3.37 -12.54
CA ALA A 542 -38.64 -2.37 -11.75
C ALA A 542 -37.46 -3.00 -10.99
N VAL A 543 -36.46 -2.17 -10.70
CA VAL A 543 -35.41 -2.45 -9.70
C VAL A 543 -35.70 -1.55 -8.52
N VAL A 544 -35.90 -2.13 -7.34
CA VAL A 544 -36.29 -1.41 -6.11
C VAL A 544 -35.31 -1.78 -5.01
N ASP A 545 -34.74 -0.79 -4.34
CA ASP A 545 -33.92 -1.00 -3.14
C ASP A 545 -34.79 -0.86 -1.90
N ALA A 546 -35.46 -1.94 -1.52
CA ALA A 546 -36.38 -1.94 -0.39
C ALA A 546 -35.59 -1.74 0.92
N GLY A 547 -35.93 -0.70 1.67
CA GLY A 547 -35.33 -0.36 2.95
C GLY A 547 -35.97 -1.10 4.13
N LEU A 548 -35.16 -1.53 5.08
CA LEU A 548 -35.57 -1.91 6.43
C LEU A 548 -34.94 -0.95 7.43
N ARG A 549 -35.76 -0.38 8.32
CA ARG A 549 -35.33 0.30 9.54
C ARG A 549 -35.71 -0.55 10.74
N VAL A 550 -34.74 -0.87 11.58
CA VAL A 550 -34.97 -1.50 12.89
C VAL A 550 -34.70 -0.51 13.99
N THR A 551 -35.54 -0.52 15.02
CA THR A 551 -35.42 0.35 16.20
C THR A 551 -35.44 -0.51 17.46
N ASP A 552 -34.49 -0.30 18.36
CA ASP A 552 -34.43 -0.99 19.64
C ASP A 552 -35.44 -0.43 20.65
N SER A 553 -35.46 -1.01 21.86
CA SER A 553 -36.44 -0.65 22.89
C SER A 553 -36.15 0.68 23.60
N HIS A 554 -34.96 1.24 23.37
CA HIS A 554 -34.48 2.50 23.92
C HIS A 554 -34.43 3.63 22.86
N GLY A 555 -34.85 3.35 21.63
CA GLY A 555 -35.06 4.30 20.55
C GLY A 555 -33.91 4.47 19.57
N ALA A 556 -32.82 3.68 19.63
CA ALA A 556 -31.77 3.75 18.62
C ALA A 556 -32.16 2.93 17.38
N THR A 557 -31.74 3.40 16.21
CA THR A 557 -32.18 2.87 14.92
C THR A 557 -31.01 2.47 14.03
N ALA A 558 -31.21 1.45 13.18
CA ALA A 558 -30.33 1.14 12.06
C ALA A 558 -31.13 0.83 10.81
N THR A 559 -30.55 1.13 9.65
CA THR A 559 -31.17 0.86 8.35
C THR A 559 -30.30 -0.08 7.50
N THR A 560 -30.96 -0.86 6.64
CA THR A 560 -30.32 -1.67 5.59
C THR A 560 -31.25 -1.70 4.38
N THR A 561 -30.75 -2.10 3.22
CA THR A 561 -31.54 -2.23 2.00
C THR A 561 -31.35 -3.59 1.37
N VAL A 562 -32.40 -4.13 0.75
CA VAL A 562 -32.33 -5.35 -0.07
C VAL A 562 -32.90 -5.06 -1.46
N ARG A 563 -32.10 -5.34 -2.50
CA ARG A 563 -32.50 -5.11 -3.89
C ARG A 563 -33.48 -6.17 -4.37
N VAL A 564 -34.59 -5.72 -4.94
CA VAL A 564 -35.58 -6.55 -5.63
C VAL A 564 -35.63 -6.19 -7.11
N THR A 565 -35.67 -7.20 -7.98
CA THR A 565 -35.87 -7.02 -9.43
C THR A 565 -37.15 -7.73 -9.90
N ALA A 566 -38.21 -6.97 -10.10
CA ALA A 566 -39.44 -7.47 -10.71
C ALA A 566 -39.40 -7.27 -12.23
N GLY A 567 -39.88 -8.24 -13.01
CA GLY A 567 -39.93 -8.18 -14.48
C GLY A 567 -38.99 -9.17 -15.15
N THR A 568 -37.69 -9.10 -14.85
CA THR A 568 -36.65 -9.93 -15.51
C THR A 568 -35.92 -10.78 -14.44
N PRO A 569 -35.89 -12.13 -14.54
CA PRO A 569 -35.36 -13.01 -13.48
C PRO A 569 -33.85 -12.89 -13.24
N ALA A 570 -33.33 -13.31 -12.07
CA ALA A 570 -31.89 -13.49 -11.83
C ALA A 570 -31.29 -14.69 -12.61
N GLY A 571 -30.06 -14.50 -13.09
CA GLY A 571 -29.33 -15.37 -14.02
C GLY A 571 -28.73 -14.61 -15.22
N LEU A 572 -28.45 -13.31 -15.01
CA LEU A 572 -28.26 -12.29 -16.05
C LEU A 572 -26.91 -11.58 -15.96
N ASP A 573 -26.08 -11.90 -14.96
CA ASP A 573 -24.76 -11.29 -14.85
C ASP A 573 -23.88 -11.74 -16.02
N PRO A 574 -23.08 -10.85 -16.60
CA PRO A 574 -22.06 -11.21 -17.57
C PRO A 574 -21.23 -12.40 -17.09
N VAL A 575 -21.01 -13.38 -17.98
CA VAL A 575 -20.13 -14.52 -17.73
C VAL A 575 -18.82 -14.29 -18.48
N PRO A 576 -17.81 -13.65 -17.86
CA PRO A 576 -16.51 -13.47 -18.48
C PRO A 576 -15.72 -14.78 -18.58
N VAL A 577 -15.03 -14.93 -19.71
CA VAL A 577 -14.11 -16.02 -20.02
C VAL A 577 -12.78 -15.43 -20.45
N ILE A 578 -11.70 -15.87 -19.81
CA ILE A 578 -10.32 -15.56 -20.22
C ILE A 578 -9.86 -16.68 -21.16
N ASP A 579 -9.65 -16.34 -22.44
CA ASP A 579 -9.20 -17.28 -23.48
C ASP A 579 -7.69 -17.44 -23.50
N SER A 580 -6.97 -16.34 -23.25
CA SER A 580 -5.52 -16.31 -23.12
C SER A 580 -5.13 -15.29 -22.06
N PRO A 581 -4.05 -15.53 -21.30
CA PRO A 581 -3.25 -16.75 -21.28
C PRO A 581 -3.95 -17.90 -20.54
N ALA A 582 -3.50 -19.14 -20.76
CA ALA A 582 -3.89 -20.26 -19.91
C ALA A 582 -3.40 -20.03 -18.48
N ALA A 583 -4.18 -20.43 -17.47
CA ALA A 583 -3.79 -20.32 -16.05
C ALA A 583 -2.52 -21.12 -15.70
N SER A 584 -2.08 -22.05 -16.56
CA SER A 584 -0.82 -22.79 -16.42
C SER A 584 0.40 -22.05 -16.97
N LEU A 585 0.23 -20.89 -17.61
CA LEU A 585 1.33 -20.06 -18.07
C LEU A 585 2.20 -19.69 -16.86
N THR A 586 3.51 -19.93 -17.00
CA THR A 586 4.52 -19.38 -16.10
C THR A 586 5.32 -18.31 -16.81
N TRP A 587 5.62 -17.21 -16.10
CA TRP A 587 6.25 -16.02 -16.67
C TRP A 587 7.67 -15.77 -16.18
N SER A 588 8.50 -15.13 -17.00
CA SER A 588 9.78 -14.54 -16.57
C SER A 588 9.71 -13.02 -16.64
N VAL A 589 10.53 -12.33 -15.87
CA VAL A 589 10.63 -10.86 -15.92
C VAL A 589 10.93 -10.42 -17.36
N GLY A 590 10.21 -9.40 -17.84
CA GLY A 590 10.33 -8.88 -19.20
C GLY A 590 9.60 -9.70 -20.27
N GLN A 591 8.97 -10.83 -19.92
CA GLN A 591 8.17 -11.59 -20.87
C GLN A 591 6.92 -10.81 -21.27
N THR A 592 6.73 -10.56 -22.57
CA THR A 592 5.45 -10.06 -23.09
C THR A 592 4.42 -11.19 -23.10
N VAL A 593 3.27 -10.94 -22.48
CA VAL A 593 2.15 -11.86 -22.39
C VAL A 593 0.94 -11.23 -23.08
N ALA A 594 0.37 -11.95 -24.04
CA ALA A 594 -0.87 -11.58 -24.70
C ALA A 594 -2.07 -12.11 -23.90
N PHE A 595 -3.09 -11.26 -23.73
CA PHE A 595 -4.35 -11.64 -23.13
C PHE A 595 -5.51 -11.43 -24.10
N SER A 596 -6.55 -12.26 -23.95
CA SER A 596 -7.80 -12.11 -24.67
C SER A 596 -8.92 -12.78 -23.88
N GLY A 597 -10.13 -12.28 -24.06
CA GLY A 597 -11.32 -12.83 -23.43
C GLY A 597 -12.59 -12.24 -24.00
N ARG A 598 -13.69 -12.80 -23.56
CA ARG A 598 -15.05 -12.43 -23.97
C ARG A 598 -15.97 -12.52 -22.77
N ALA A 599 -17.16 -11.97 -22.89
CA ALA A 599 -18.23 -12.23 -21.94
C ALA A 599 -19.55 -12.39 -22.70
N VAL A 600 -20.42 -13.22 -22.14
CA VAL A 600 -21.79 -13.38 -22.63
C VAL A 600 -22.77 -13.24 -21.49
N ASP A 601 -23.93 -12.68 -21.75
CA ASP A 601 -25.10 -12.79 -20.88
C ASP A 601 -26.35 -13.11 -21.70
N ALA A 602 -27.47 -13.32 -21.01
CA ALA A 602 -28.71 -13.75 -21.63
C ALA A 602 -29.49 -12.59 -22.30
N GLN A 603 -29.15 -11.33 -22.02
CA GLN A 603 -29.88 -10.15 -22.47
C GLN A 603 -29.23 -9.53 -23.71
N ASP A 604 -27.92 -9.37 -23.67
CA ASP A 604 -27.10 -8.70 -24.67
C ASP A 604 -26.39 -9.70 -25.60
N GLY A 605 -26.35 -10.98 -25.23
CA GLY A 605 -25.61 -11.99 -25.98
C GLY A 605 -24.11 -11.81 -25.74
N GLU A 606 -23.31 -11.69 -26.80
CA GLU A 606 -21.88 -11.43 -26.67
C GLU A 606 -21.61 -9.95 -26.44
N LEU A 607 -20.92 -9.64 -25.34
CA LEU A 607 -20.64 -8.26 -24.95
C LEU A 607 -19.50 -7.67 -25.79
N PRO A 608 -19.64 -6.41 -26.26
CA PRO A 608 -18.61 -5.76 -27.06
C PRO A 608 -17.36 -5.43 -26.21
N PRO A 609 -16.18 -5.20 -26.82
CA PRO A 609 -14.97 -4.80 -26.10
C PRO A 609 -15.17 -3.62 -25.15
N SER A 610 -16.01 -2.64 -25.52
CA SER A 610 -16.33 -1.48 -24.68
C SER A 610 -17.00 -1.82 -23.34
N ALA A 611 -17.58 -3.02 -23.21
CA ALA A 611 -18.18 -3.54 -21.99
C ALA A 611 -17.19 -4.35 -21.13
N LEU A 612 -15.96 -4.56 -21.61
CA LEU A 612 -14.93 -5.35 -20.94
C LEU A 612 -13.85 -4.44 -20.37
N SER A 613 -13.34 -4.80 -19.20
CA SER A 613 -12.19 -4.14 -18.58
C SER A 613 -11.27 -5.17 -17.95
N TRP A 614 -9.97 -5.02 -18.15
CA TRP A 614 -8.96 -5.89 -17.54
C TRP A 614 -8.20 -5.15 -16.46
N ARG A 615 -7.81 -5.89 -15.41
CA ARG A 615 -6.90 -5.44 -14.37
C ARG A 615 -5.76 -6.43 -14.22
N LEU A 616 -4.53 -5.95 -14.40
CA LEU A 616 -3.31 -6.66 -14.04
C LEU A 616 -2.87 -6.17 -12.66
N ALA A 617 -2.79 -7.08 -11.71
CA ALA A 617 -2.25 -6.81 -10.39
C ALA A 617 -1.08 -7.77 -10.10
N ILE A 618 -0.17 -7.36 -9.22
CA ILE A 618 0.85 -8.25 -8.67
C ILE A 618 0.51 -8.52 -7.22
N ARG A 619 0.50 -9.80 -6.85
CA ARG A 619 0.31 -10.25 -5.46
C ARG A 619 1.67 -10.69 -4.94
N HIS A 620 2.24 -9.87 -4.07
CA HIS A 620 3.49 -10.17 -3.39
C HIS A 620 3.19 -10.71 -1.99
N CYS A 621 3.85 -11.82 -1.67
CA CYS A 621 3.69 -12.57 -0.45
C CYS A 621 4.98 -12.61 0.34
N ALA A 622 4.86 -12.63 1.66
CA ALA A 622 5.95 -12.93 2.56
C ALA A 622 6.15 -14.43 2.71
N ALA A 623 7.30 -14.82 3.28
CA ALA A 623 7.66 -16.22 3.50
C ALA A 623 6.64 -17.01 4.37
N ASN A 624 5.85 -16.32 5.19
CA ASN A 624 4.80 -16.93 6.02
C ASN A 624 3.42 -16.99 5.34
N GLY A 625 3.32 -16.59 4.06
CA GLY A 625 2.09 -16.66 3.26
C GLY A 625 1.16 -15.45 3.35
N THR A 626 1.48 -14.43 4.15
CA THR A 626 0.74 -13.16 4.10
C THR A 626 1.05 -12.44 2.80
N CYS A 627 0.04 -11.91 2.12
CA CYS A 627 0.23 -11.22 0.85
C CYS A 627 -0.57 -9.92 0.81
N HIS A 628 -0.07 -8.99 0.01
CA HIS A 628 -0.82 -7.80 -0.41
C HIS A 628 -0.68 -7.62 -1.92
N THR A 629 -1.41 -6.66 -2.47
CA THR A 629 -1.59 -6.52 -3.91
C THR A 629 -1.36 -5.09 -4.35
N HIS A 630 -0.58 -4.91 -5.41
CA HIS A 630 -0.46 -3.63 -6.12
C HIS A 630 -1.15 -3.72 -7.48
N ASN A 631 -1.96 -2.72 -7.81
CA ASN A 631 -2.57 -2.62 -9.14
C ASN A 631 -1.54 -2.15 -10.16
N VAL A 632 -1.09 -3.02 -11.07
CA VAL A 632 -0.03 -2.70 -12.05
C VAL A 632 -0.59 -1.83 -13.18
N GLN A 633 -1.68 -2.29 -13.81
CA GLN A 633 -2.24 -1.62 -14.97
C GLN A 633 -3.69 -2.05 -15.21
N ASP A 634 -4.53 -1.09 -15.60
CA ASP A 634 -5.88 -1.32 -16.08
C ASP A 634 -5.95 -1.18 -17.61
N PHE A 635 -6.80 -1.99 -18.26
CA PHE A 635 -7.05 -1.97 -19.70
C PHE A 635 -8.57 -1.89 -19.94
N PRO A 636 -9.16 -0.69 -19.90
CA PRO A 636 -10.59 -0.51 -20.10
C PRO A 636 -10.97 -0.60 -21.58
N GLY A 637 -12.14 -1.17 -21.87
CA GLY A 637 -12.76 -1.14 -23.19
C GLY A 637 -12.10 -2.03 -24.24
N VAL A 638 -11.39 -3.08 -23.83
CA VAL A 638 -10.68 -3.99 -24.75
C VAL A 638 -10.99 -5.47 -24.48
N ALA A 639 -11.13 -6.24 -25.56
CA ALA A 639 -11.28 -7.70 -25.49
C ALA A 639 -9.94 -8.44 -25.47
N ALA A 640 -8.86 -7.80 -25.95
CA ALA A 640 -7.52 -8.37 -26.01
C ALA A 640 -6.44 -7.29 -25.93
N GLY A 641 -5.23 -7.68 -25.54
CA GLY A 641 -4.08 -6.80 -25.43
C GLY A 641 -2.82 -7.55 -25.04
N THR A 642 -1.79 -6.79 -24.64
CA THR A 642 -0.52 -7.34 -24.15
C THR A 642 -0.04 -6.57 -22.95
N PHE A 643 0.65 -7.25 -22.03
CA PHE A 643 1.45 -6.63 -20.97
C PHE A 643 2.85 -7.24 -20.92
N THR A 644 3.80 -6.51 -20.34
CA THR A 644 5.14 -7.03 -20.03
C THR A 644 5.18 -7.44 -18.56
N ALA A 645 5.58 -8.68 -18.27
CA ALA A 645 5.69 -9.17 -16.91
C ALA A 645 6.73 -8.35 -16.12
N PRO A 646 6.35 -7.71 -15.00
CA PRO A 646 7.23 -6.82 -14.24
C PRO A 646 8.29 -7.61 -13.44
N ASP A 647 9.33 -6.91 -12.99
CA ASP A 647 10.24 -7.42 -11.97
C ASP A 647 9.69 -7.18 -10.57
N HIS A 648 9.87 -8.15 -9.68
CA HIS A 648 9.45 -8.10 -8.27
C HIS A 648 10.16 -9.21 -7.49
N GLU A 649 10.38 -9.03 -6.19
CA GLU A 649 10.88 -10.10 -5.35
C GLU A 649 9.93 -11.32 -5.30
N TYR A 650 10.52 -12.50 -5.09
CA TYR A 650 9.80 -13.74 -4.83
C TYR A 650 9.64 -13.94 -3.30
N PRO A 651 8.49 -14.43 -2.80
CA PRO A 651 7.35 -14.98 -3.53
C PRO A 651 6.32 -13.95 -4.00
N SER A 652 6.09 -13.88 -5.31
CA SER A 652 5.04 -13.07 -5.93
C SER A 652 4.45 -13.76 -7.16
N TYR A 653 3.25 -13.36 -7.57
CA TYR A 653 2.59 -13.84 -8.77
C TYR A 653 1.69 -12.76 -9.38
N LEU A 654 1.35 -12.89 -10.66
CA LEU A 654 0.46 -11.94 -11.34
C LEU A 654 -0.98 -12.43 -11.27
N GLN A 655 -1.90 -11.50 -11.02
CA GLN A 655 -3.33 -11.73 -11.03
C GLN A 655 -3.95 -10.94 -12.19
N LEU A 656 -4.54 -11.64 -13.16
CA LEU A 656 -5.21 -11.04 -14.30
C LEU A 656 -6.72 -11.21 -14.15
N THR A 657 -7.44 -10.10 -14.04
CA THR A 657 -8.89 -10.08 -13.83
C THR A 657 -9.60 -9.44 -15.02
N LEU A 658 -10.54 -10.16 -15.63
CA LEU A 658 -11.48 -9.64 -16.62
C LEU A 658 -12.81 -9.35 -15.93
N THR A 659 -13.26 -8.10 -15.99
CA THR A 659 -14.59 -7.65 -15.56
C THR A 659 -15.42 -7.30 -16.79
N ALA A 660 -16.66 -7.76 -16.85
CA ALA A 660 -17.61 -7.40 -17.89
C ALA A 660 -18.81 -6.71 -17.27
N THR A 661 -19.32 -5.64 -17.91
CA THR A 661 -20.50 -4.88 -17.47
C THR A 661 -21.55 -4.88 -18.59
N ASP A 662 -22.76 -5.36 -18.32
CA ASP A 662 -23.85 -5.42 -19.31
C ASP A 662 -24.54 -4.06 -19.53
N SER A 663 -25.48 -4.02 -20.48
CA SER A 663 -26.27 -2.82 -20.79
C SER A 663 -27.17 -2.33 -19.64
N THR A 664 -27.39 -3.18 -18.63
CA THR A 664 -28.16 -2.87 -17.41
C THR A 664 -27.29 -2.46 -16.22
N GLY A 665 -25.96 -2.47 -16.40
CA GLY A 665 -24.98 -2.13 -15.36
C GLY A 665 -24.60 -3.30 -14.43
N ARG A 666 -25.02 -4.53 -14.72
CA ARG A 666 -24.59 -5.71 -13.96
C ARG A 666 -23.18 -6.10 -14.33
N THR A 667 -22.44 -6.62 -13.36
CA THR A 667 -21.03 -6.98 -13.55
C THR A 667 -20.76 -8.45 -13.26
N GLY A 668 -19.92 -9.08 -14.06
CA GLY A 668 -19.30 -10.36 -13.74
C GLY A 668 -17.78 -10.28 -13.86
N SER A 669 -17.06 -11.09 -13.08
CA SER A 669 -15.58 -11.10 -13.09
C SER A 669 -14.99 -12.51 -13.16
N LYS A 670 -13.87 -12.64 -13.87
CA LYS A 670 -13.04 -13.85 -13.90
C LYS A 670 -11.59 -13.48 -13.64
N THR A 671 -10.94 -14.23 -12.75
CA THR A 671 -9.53 -14.05 -12.40
C THR A 671 -8.72 -15.30 -12.71
N ILE A 672 -7.49 -15.13 -13.18
CA ILE A 672 -6.46 -16.17 -13.22
C ILE A 672 -5.18 -15.69 -12.52
N ASP A 673 -4.51 -16.61 -11.84
CA ASP A 673 -3.21 -16.40 -11.21
C ASP A 673 -2.11 -17.00 -12.09
N LEU A 674 -1.12 -16.20 -12.45
CA LEU A 674 0.01 -16.59 -13.28
C LEU A 674 1.26 -16.67 -12.41
N GLN A 675 1.79 -17.88 -12.25
CA GLN A 675 2.96 -18.13 -11.40
C GLN A 675 4.26 -17.76 -12.12
N PRO A 676 5.27 -17.21 -11.42
CA PRO A 676 6.57 -16.96 -12.05
C PRO A 676 7.34 -18.26 -12.32
N LYS A 677 8.20 -18.23 -13.32
CA LYS A 677 9.32 -19.16 -13.45
C LYS A 677 10.38 -18.78 -12.42
N THR A 678 10.70 -19.69 -11.52
CA THR A 678 11.70 -19.46 -10.47
C THR A 678 13.01 -20.18 -10.79
N VAL A 679 14.11 -19.61 -10.29
CA VAL A 679 15.46 -20.19 -10.35
C VAL A 679 16.16 -20.06 -9.02
N THR A 680 17.13 -20.93 -8.75
CA THR A 680 17.94 -20.87 -7.53
C THR A 680 19.29 -20.24 -7.83
N LEU A 681 19.60 -19.13 -7.15
CA LEU A 681 20.93 -18.54 -7.14
C LEU A 681 21.67 -19.03 -5.89
N SER A 682 22.85 -19.63 -6.08
CA SER A 682 23.70 -20.08 -4.98
C SER A 682 24.89 -19.15 -4.80
N PHE A 683 25.20 -18.82 -3.55
CA PHE A 683 26.25 -17.89 -3.17
C PHE A 683 27.31 -18.61 -2.34
N THR A 684 28.56 -18.54 -2.81
CA THR A 684 29.71 -19.19 -2.16
C THR A 684 30.88 -18.22 -2.03
N SER A 685 31.90 -18.58 -1.24
CA SER A 685 33.13 -17.78 -1.18
C SER A 685 34.37 -18.65 -1.10
N SER A 686 35.54 -18.03 -1.31
CA SER A 686 36.84 -18.66 -1.07
C SER A 686 37.75 -17.65 -0.38
N PRO A 687 38.14 -17.86 0.90
CA PRO A 687 37.70 -18.94 1.80
C PRO A 687 36.19 -18.93 2.07
N ASP A 688 35.64 -20.06 2.53
CA ASP A 688 34.23 -20.17 2.92
C ASP A 688 33.89 -19.26 4.12
N GLN A 689 32.59 -19.09 4.41
CA GLN A 689 32.06 -18.33 5.56
C GLN A 689 32.23 -16.82 5.47
N ALA A 690 32.58 -16.28 4.29
CA ALA A 690 32.50 -14.84 4.06
C ALA A 690 31.05 -14.37 4.08
N LEU A 691 30.83 -13.19 4.67
CA LEU A 691 29.57 -12.48 4.56
C LEU A 691 29.45 -11.96 3.12
N LEU A 692 28.29 -12.25 2.52
CA LEU A 692 27.84 -11.63 1.27
C LEU A 692 26.48 -11.01 1.52
N THR A 693 26.25 -9.87 0.88
CA THR A 693 24.98 -9.18 0.89
C THR A 693 24.27 -9.41 -0.44
N VAL A 694 23.00 -9.83 -0.39
CA VAL A 694 22.12 -10.05 -1.55
C VAL A 694 20.80 -9.34 -1.29
N GLY A 695 20.46 -8.38 -2.16
CA GLY A 695 19.37 -7.43 -1.93
C GLY A 695 19.60 -6.66 -0.63
N GLY A 696 18.58 -6.61 0.23
CA GLY A 696 18.67 -5.98 1.55
C GLY A 696 19.16 -6.90 2.68
N THR A 697 19.68 -8.10 2.39
CA THR A 697 20.04 -9.09 3.44
C THR A 697 21.49 -9.53 3.37
N GLN A 698 22.13 -9.70 4.52
CA GLN A 698 23.50 -10.22 4.65
C GLN A 698 23.50 -11.64 5.22
N GLN A 699 24.33 -12.53 4.66
CA GLN A 699 24.44 -13.92 5.12
C GLN A 699 25.84 -14.50 4.88
N ARG A 700 26.29 -15.42 5.76
CA ARG A 700 27.54 -16.18 5.56
C ARG A 700 27.37 -17.28 4.53
N THR A 701 28.34 -17.43 3.65
CA THR A 701 28.40 -18.49 2.62
C THR A 701 28.73 -19.87 3.21
N PRO A 702 28.23 -20.97 2.61
CA PRO A 702 27.35 -21.00 1.43
C PRO A 702 25.87 -20.81 1.79
N PHE A 703 25.11 -20.20 0.89
CA PHE A 703 23.64 -20.13 0.96
C PHE A 703 23.02 -20.01 -0.43
N SER A 704 21.69 -20.12 -0.52
CA SER A 704 20.97 -19.97 -1.78
C SER A 704 19.72 -19.10 -1.62
N ARG A 705 19.27 -18.49 -2.71
CA ARG A 705 18.02 -17.71 -2.82
C ARG A 705 17.20 -18.23 -4.01
N THR A 706 15.90 -18.36 -3.83
CA THR A 706 14.96 -18.58 -4.93
C THR A 706 14.45 -17.23 -5.40
N VAL A 707 14.57 -16.96 -6.69
CA VAL A 707 14.20 -15.69 -7.32
C VAL A 707 13.44 -15.94 -8.62
N ILE A 708 12.80 -14.91 -9.17
CA ILE A 708 12.14 -14.99 -10.47
C ILE A 708 13.19 -14.96 -11.58
N ALA A 709 13.06 -15.82 -12.59
CA ALA A 709 13.93 -15.78 -13.76
C ALA A 709 13.84 -14.41 -14.46
N GLY A 710 14.98 -13.78 -14.70
CA GLY A 710 15.09 -12.42 -15.24
C GLY A 710 15.08 -11.30 -14.19
N SER A 711 14.88 -11.61 -12.90
CA SER A 711 14.89 -10.59 -11.84
C SER A 711 16.28 -9.97 -11.61
N VAL A 712 16.31 -8.68 -11.29
CA VAL A 712 17.52 -7.94 -10.95
C VAL A 712 17.80 -8.08 -9.45
N ASN A 713 19.01 -8.49 -9.09
CA ASN A 713 19.41 -8.72 -7.71
C ASN A 713 20.74 -7.99 -7.43
N SER A 714 20.75 -7.07 -6.46
CA SER A 714 22.01 -6.49 -5.99
C SER A 714 22.81 -7.52 -5.20
N ILE A 715 24.11 -7.61 -5.47
CA ILE A 715 25.06 -8.42 -4.71
C ILE A 715 26.25 -7.56 -4.31
N SER A 716 26.71 -7.73 -3.06
CA SER A 716 27.93 -7.10 -2.54
C SER A 716 28.76 -8.14 -1.81
N ALA A 717 30.06 -8.16 -2.11
CA ALA A 717 31.04 -8.91 -1.33
C ALA A 717 31.60 -8.02 -0.22
N ASP A 718 31.14 -8.21 1.02
CA ASP A 718 31.50 -7.34 2.14
C ASP A 718 33.02 -7.34 2.35
N SER A 719 33.64 -6.16 2.42
CA SER A 719 35.10 -6.08 2.44
C SER A 719 35.62 -4.75 2.97
N PRO A 720 36.71 -4.76 3.78
CA PRO A 720 37.36 -5.94 4.34
C PRO A 720 36.53 -6.59 5.45
N GLN A 721 36.74 -7.88 5.70
CA GLN A 721 36.03 -8.61 6.76
C GLN A 721 36.92 -9.65 7.43
N ASN A 722 36.60 -10.05 8.66
CA ASN A 722 37.29 -11.13 9.34
C ASN A 722 36.55 -12.45 9.15
N LEU A 723 37.29 -13.50 8.78
CA LEU A 723 36.72 -14.82 8.51
C LEU A 723 37.04 -15.84 9.61
N PRO A 724 36.06 -16.63 10.07
CA PRO A 724 36.30 -17.74 10.98
C PRO A 724 37.12 -18.86 10.29
N PRO A 725 37.75 -19.78 11.06
CA PRO A 725 37.81 -19.81 12.52
C PRO A 725 38.93 -18.95 13.10
N LEU A 726 39.95 -18.60 12.31
CA LEU A 726 41.13 -17.86 12.79
C LEU A 726 40.90 -16.35 12.93
N ASN A 727 39.73 -15.86 12.52
CA ASN A 727 39.35 -14.44 12.54
C ASN A 727 40.37 -13.54 11.82
N LEU A 728 41.02 -14.07 10.78
CA LEU A 728 41.98 -13.33 9.97
C LEU A 728 41.25 -12.35 9.07
N LYS A 729 41.87 -11.20 8.79
CA LYS A 729 41.30 -10.14 7.96
C LYS A 729 41.51 -10.45 6.48
N TYR A 730 40.44 -10.44 5.70
CA TYR A 730 40.43 -10.68 4.27
C TYR A 730 39.85 -9.48 3.50
N ALA A 731 40.36 -9.26 2.29
CA ALA A 731 39.82 -8.31 1.34
C ALA A 731 39.26 -9.04 0.12
N PHE A 732 38.16 -8.52 -0.43
CA PHE A 732 37.61 -9.01 -1.68
C PHE A 732 38.67 -8.88 -2.78
N SER A 733 38.76 -9.92 -3.61
CA SER A 733 39.66 -9.96 -4.76
C SER A 733 38.89 -9.90 -6.06
N SER A 734 37.90 -10.78 -6.25
CA SER A 734 37.10 -10.85 -7.47
C SER A 734 35.90 -11.76 -7.31
N TRP A 735 34.91 -11.60 -8.19
CA TRP A 735 33.89 -12.61 -8.42
C TRP A 735 34.36 -13.61 -9.47
N ALA A 736 34.01 -14.89 -9.32
CA ALA A 736 34.36 -15.92 -10.31
C ALA A 736 33.78 -15.64 -11.71
N HIS A 737 32.66 -14.92 -11.79
CA HIS A 737 32.01 -14.52 -13.04
C HIS A 737 32.47 -13.13 -13.56
N GLY A 738 33.38 -12.46 -12.85
CA GLY A 738 33.78 -11.08 -13.14
C GLY A 738 32.83 -10.02 -12.55
N GLY A 739 33.08 -8.76 -12.90
CA GLY A 739 32.31 -7.61 -12.41
C GLY A 739 32.87 -6.99 -11.12
N PRO A 740 32.38 -5.80 -10.74
CA PRO A 740 32.82 -5.09 -9.55
C PRO A 740 32.34 -5.77 -8.26
N ARG A 741 32.93 -5.37 -7.12
CA ARG A 741 32.61 -5.93 -5.79
C ARG A 741 31.11 -5.86 -5.46
N THR A 742 30.51 -4.72 -5.76
CA THR A 742 29.08 -4.45 -5.64
C THR A 742 28.52 -4.26 -7.05
N GLN A 743 27.50 -5.04 -7.39
CA GLN A 743 26.88 -5.03 -8.72
C GLN A 743 25.45 -5.57 -8.69
N ASN A 744 24.67 -5.25 -9.73
CA ASN A 744 23.42 -5.92 -9.99
C ASN A 744 23.67 -7.11 -10.94
N ILE A 745 23.06 -8.26 -10.63
CA ILE A 745 23.02 -9.44 -11.50
C ILE A 745 21.58 -9.70 -11.94
N VAL A 746 21.41 -10.16 -13.18
CA VAL A 746 20.11 -10.62 -13.69
C VAL A 746 20.04 -12.14 -13.52
N ALA A 747 18.98 -12.62 -12.87
CA ALA A 747 18.77 -14.04 -12.65
C ALA A 747 18.64 -14.78 -14.00
N PRO A 748 19.52 -15.76 -14.31
CA PRO A 748 19.46 -16.49 -15.58
C PRO A 748 18.25 -17.42 -15.65
N ALA A 749 18.03 -18.04 -16.80
CA ALA A 749 16.92 -18.98 -17.01
C ALA A 749 17.11 -20.34 -16.31
N ALA A 750 18.31 -20.64 -15.82
CA ALA A 750 18.64 -21.85 -15.08
C ALA A 750 19.42 -21.47 -13.81
N SER A 751 19.43 -22.35 -12.80
CA SER A 751 20.15 -22.10 -11.55
C SER A 751 21.63 -21.80 -11.78
N ALA A 752 22.17 -20.85 -11.02
CA ALA A 752 23.54 -20.35 -11.17
C ALA A 752 24.24 -20.20 -9.82
N THR A 753 25.58 -20.25 -9.83
CA THR A 753 26.41 -20.07 -8.64
C THR A 753 27.30 -18.84 -8.78
N TYR A 754 27.24 -17.95 -7.80
CA TYR A 754 28.07 -16.76 -7.67
C TYR A 754 29.08 -16.96 -6.55
N GLN A 755 30.37 -17.01 -6.88
CA GLN A 755 31.45 -17.20 -5.91
C GLN A 755 32.29 -15.93 -5.75
N ALA A 756 32.40 -15.42 -4.52
CA ALA A 756 33.31 -14.34 -4.15
C ALA A 756 34.68 -14.90 -3.73
N LYS A 757 35.77 -14.36 -4.28
CA LYS A 757 37.14 -14.73 -3.91
C LYS A 757 37.74 -13.63 -3.05
N TYR A 758 38.41 -14.03 -1.99
CA TYR A 758 39.04 -13.16 -1.01
C TYR A 758 40.53 -13.47 -0.89
N ARG A 759 41.33 -12.43 -0.62
CA ARG A 759 42.76 -12.53 -0.32
C ARG A 759 43.00 -12.18 1.14
N LEU A 760 43.95 -12.86 1.78
CA LEU A 760 44.37 -12.57 3.14
C LEU A 760 45.07 -11.21 3.17
N CYS A 761 44.68 -10.34 4.10
CA CYS A 761 45.41 -9.10 4.36
C CYS A 761 46.52 -9.36 5.37
N TRP A 762 47.72 -8.85 5.08
CA TRP A 762 48.87 -8.91 6.00
C TRP A 762 49.82 -7.74 5.76
N LEU A 763 50.91 -7.63 6.53
CA LEU A 763 51.82 -6.48 6.53
C LEU A 763 52.35 -6.07 5.14
N LEU A 764 52.64 -7.02 4.25
CA LEU A 764 53.19 -6.74 2.91
C LEU A 764 52.12 -6.51 1.83
N GLN A 765 50.85 -6.73 2.16
CA GLN A 765 49.70 -6.56 1.28
C GLN A 765 48.50 -6.13 2.15
N PRO A 766 48.42 -4.85 2.51
CA PRO A 766 47.30 -4.36 3.31
C PRO A 766 45.97 -4.56 2.56
N CYS A 767 44.89 -4.57 3.35
CA CYS A 767 43.59 -4.19 2.82
C CYS A 767 43.67 -2.68 2.51
#